data_AF-S5VBS8-F1
#
_entry.id   AF-S5VBS8-F1
#
_cell.length_a   1.000
_cell.length_b   1.000
_cell.length_c   1.000
_cell.angle_alpha   90.00
_cell.angle_beta   90.00
_cell.angle_gamma   90.00
#
_symmetry.space_group_name_H-M   'P 1'
#
loop_
_entity.id
_entity.type
_entity.pdbx_description
1 polymer ?
#
loop_
_entity_poly.entity_id
_entity_poly.type
_entity_poly.pdbx_seq_one_letter_code
_entity_poly.pdbx_strand_id
1 'polypeptide(L)'
;MQPFEDDDTRKVQTAVVGHPGSDEPVFLPFDHGEFPDFVSRYPDREFYCGSLLGGCGKRLSAKRCTSKKCHFAHHPPVRCRRTANNESSADHLYIGQAFKRWLQQQGQLDVTVTYDLFDAGSGGCITISFDRDRRVVRVQLDRMEWKSWLAARKNPNRRTRGKADWVYGPDSMLAHNEVDAAGYALRVQCRTSGSTREVQIGTQVPGHTIEWTTLDHCRLADGKIVTPSLEETDDGIQVRSPRPAPAPTSPAAAPPATTPPVPPEHVRPVAFQLVPGTVAFTGAVPVNQAHDERCLYDAVVQSTGFATAPARISLPAGAAVPDHDQLWVLLGPATLLPPVPGHSDEQAGTCVITAQGIARLEGTAQELWPGLRPPGSATAKVAAALPSPRTSRAVADRAAPSPAASPVPDSPPAPASPSGPAASSTPEPATRTPAPQKTPTAHQKQRPSVKLSGAEKEARAALDALLDQSRDAREAGNWDAVRQTARYLTMLRDNPTVGAAIRGEAAAEYDVLSRWTKERTVSGHHLGLLLQSLRDEGETLPLAALRHLVDDAEAEADRLDRYLTSDEITELGRWRDELARRSGRLTLDALERLGDRMRLVLESYARAGSTVAWAALCTEVGESLRDLHPEDQVEALVQAERATAEDEPPLSALVTDDDSRMHPFYPQILDYLDRPVHVEAGLPAQWSADVQELHRMWSPH
;
A
#
# COMPACT_ATOMS: atom_id res chain seq x y z
N MET A 1 -38.08 17.49 -24.41
CA MET A 1 -38.11 16.34 -23.49
C MET A 1 -38.14 16.93 -22.10
N GLN A 2 -39.17 16.68 -21.28
CA GLN A 2 -39.14 17.11 -19.88
C GLN A 2 -38.39 16.04 -19.07
N PRO A 3 -37.52 16.42 -18.12
CA PRO A 3 -37.06 15.49 -17.11
C PRO A 3 -38.27 15.05 -16.29
N PHE A 4 -38.44 13.74 -16.08
CA PHE A 4 -39.38 13.23 -15.10
C PHE A 4 -38.78 13.44 -13.71
N GLU A 5 -39.61 13.80 -12.72
CA GLU A 5 -39.18 13.91 -11.32
C GLU A 5 -38.44 12.65 -10.89
N ASP A 6 -37.22 12.80 -10.36
CA ASP A 6 -36.25 11.69 -10.36
C ASP A 6 -36.46 10.67 -9.22
N ASP A 7 -37.46 10.89 -8.36
CA ASP A 7 -37.72 10.12 -7.14
C ASP A 7 -38.97 9.22 -7.20
N ASP A 8 -38.99 8.29 -8.15
CA ASP A 8 -39.87 7.10 -8.13
C ASP A 8 -39.05 5.81 -7.88
N THR A 9 -38.02 5.94 -7.04
CA THR A 9 -37.05 4.94 -6.51
C THR A 9 -37.68 3.73 -5.77
N ARG A 10 -39.01 3.58 -5.83
CA ARG A 10 -39.81 2.57 -5.12
C ARG A 10 -40.36 1.50 -6.07
N LYS A 11 -39.88 1.46 -7.31
CA LYS A 11 -40.42 0.66 -8.41
C LYS A 11 -39.40 -0.36 -8.91
N VAL A 12 -39.90 -1.52 -9.30
CA VAL A 12 -39.06 -2.61 -9.80
C VAL A 12 -38.84 -2.43 -11.30
N GLN A 13 -37.62 -2.11 -11.71
CA GLN A 13 -37.24 -1.91 -13.11
C GLN A 13 -36.79 -3.21 -13.80
N THR A 14 -36.32 -4.19 -13.03
CA THR A 14 -35.81 -5.47 -13.53
C THR A 14 -36.52 -6.69 -12.94
N ALA A 15 -36.72 -7.71 -13.77
CA ALA A 15 -37.32 -8.99 -13.41
C ALA A 15 -36.48 -10.14 -13.99
N VAL A 16 -36.90 -11.39 -13.75
CA VAL A 16 -36.42 -12.57 -14.48
C VAL A 16 -37.56 -13.21 -15.28
N VAL A 17 -37.25 -13.89 -16.39
CA VAL A 17 -38.24 -14.57 -17.24
C VAL A 17 -38.37 -16.06 -16.90
N GLY A 18 -39.55 -16.62 -17.20
CA GLY A 18 -39.82 -18.07 -17.15
C GLY A 18 -40.12 -18.62 -15.76
N HIS A 19 -39.25 -18.42 -14.77
CA HIS A 19 -39.48 -18.91 -13.40
C HIS A 19 -38.75 -18.08 -12.32
N PRO A 20 -39.17 -18.14 -11.04
CA PRO A 20 -38.59 -17.36 -9.95
C PRO A 20 -37.08 -17.53 -9.71
N GLY A 21 -36.51 -18.67 -10.09
CA GLY A 21 -35.08 -18.98 -9.93
C GLY A 21 -34.27 -18.89 -11.22
N SER A 22 -34.82 -18.24 -12.25
CA SER A 22 -34.16 -18.07 -13.55
C SER A 22 -32.95 -17.15 -13.45
N ASP A 23 -31.88 -17.48 -14.19
CA ASP A 23 -30.72 -16.62 -14.39
C ASP A 23 -30.83 -15.73 -15.64
N GLU A 24 -32.01 -15.66 -16.28
CA GLU A 24 -32.29 -14.80 -17.44
C GLU A 24 -32.95 -13.48 -16.98
N PRO A 25 -32.22 -12.36 -16.97
CA PRO A 25 -32.74 -11.06 -16.54
C PRO A 25 -33.51 -10.36 -17.66
N VAL A 26 -34.39 -9.45 -17.25
CA VAL A 26 -35.09 -8.55 -18.16
C VAL A 26 -35.26 -7.17 -17.53
N PHE A 27 -34.71 -6.16 -18.20
CA PHE A 27 -34.92 -4.73 -17.97
C PHE A 27 -36.16 -4.26 -18.73
N LEU A 28 -37.06 -3.53 -18.07
CA LEU A 28 -38.15 -2.83 -18.72
C LEU A 28 -37.68 -1.40 -19.05
N PRO A 29 -37.81 -0.91 -20.30
CA PRO A 29 -37.53 0.48 -20.63
C PRO A 29 -38.26 1.48 -19.71
N PHE A 30 -37.64 2.61 -19.42
CA PHE A 30 -38.32 3.69 -18.69
C PHE A 30 -39.42 4.33 -19.54
N ASP A 31 -39.16 4.52 -20.84
CA ASP A 31 -40.10 5.20 -21.72
C ASP A 31 -41.24 4.28 -22.17
N HIS A 32 -42.44 4.84 -22.11
CA HIS A 32 -43.64 4.24 -22.69
C HIS A 32 -43.58 4.13 -24.22
N GLY A 33 -42.72 4.90 -24.90
CA GLY A 33 -42.46 4.79 -26.34
C GLY A 33 -41.89 3.43 -26.73
N GLU A 34 -40.92 2.91 -25.96
CA GLU A 34 -40.22 1.64 -26.20
C GLU A 34 -40.97 0.39 -25.68
N PHE A 35 -42.00 0.59 -24.86
CA PHE A 35 -42.82 -0.50 -24.31
C PHE A 35 -43.42 -1.49 -25.35
N PRO A 36 -43.83 -1.08 -26.57
CA PRO A 36 -44.30 -2.02 -27.60
C PRO A 36 -43.20 -3.00 -28.05
N ASP A 37 -41.96 -2.54 -28.18
CA ASP A 37 -40.83 -3.37 -28.62
C ASP A 37 -40.33 -4.29 -27.51
N PHE A 38 -40.40 -3.82 -26.26
CA PHE A 38 -40.29 -4.69 -25.10
C PHE A 38 -41.33 -5.83 -25.13
N VAL A 39 -42.59 -5.52 -25.46
CA VAL A 39 -43.68 -6.51 -25.52
C VAL A 39 -43.53 -7.47 -26.70
N SER A 40 -43.01 -7.03 -27.85
CA SER A 40 -42.77 -7.91 -29.00
C SER A 40 -41.60 -8.87 -28.76
N ARG A 41 -40.59 -8.43 -27.98
CA ARG A 41 -39.44 -9.26 -27.55
C ARG A 41 -39.80 -10.36 -26.54
N TYR A 42 -40.84 -10.17 -25.73
CA TYR A 42 -41.26 -11.10 -24.67
C TYR A 42 -42.75 -11.49 -24.76
N PRO A 43 -43.16 -12.24 -25.80
CA PRO A 43 -44.57 -12.51 -26.10
C PRO A 43 -45.31 -13.30 -25.00
N ASP A 44 -44.63 -14.22 -24.32
CA ASP A 44 -45.25 -15.20 -23.40
C ASP A 44 -45.42 -14.71 -21.94
N ARG A 45 -44.89 -13.52 -21.59
CA ARG A 45 -45.25 -12.72 -20.39
C ARG A 45 -45.19 -13.43 -19.01
N GLU A 46 -44.26 -14.35 -18.80
CA GLU A 46 -44.00 -14.99 -17.50
C GLU A 46 -42.83 -14.26 -16.78
N PHE A 47 -43.10 -13.09 -16.18
CA PHE A 47 -42.10 -12.28 -15.45
C PHE A 47 -42.16 -12.52 -13.93
N TYR A 48 -41.02 -12.59 -13.24
CA TYR A 48 -40.94 -12.84 -11.80
C TYR A 48 -39.99 -11.88 -11.06
N CYS A 49 -40.33 -11.59 -9.80
CA CYS A 49 -39.44 -10.94 -8.85
C CYS A 49 -38.43 -11.99 -8.34
N GLY A 50 -37.42 -12.29 -9.17
CA GLY A 50 -36.58 -13.48 -9.04
C GLY A 50 -35.79 -13.56 -7.74
N SER A 51 -35.56 -14.78 -7.22
CA SER A 51 -34.79 -15.02 -6.00
C SER A 51 -33.33 -14.58 -6.14
N LEU A 52 -32.75 -14.74 -7.33
CA LEU A 52 -31.41 -14.23 -7.65
C LEU A 52 -31.34 -12.69 -7.70
N LEU A 53 -32.48 -11.98 -7.63
CA LEU A 53 -32.55 -10.51 -7.51
C LEU A 53 -32.87 -10.06 -6.06
N GLY A 54 -32.67 -10.93 -5.06
CA GLY A 54 -33.19 -10.70 -3.69
C GLY A 54 -34.73 -10.67 -3.61
N GLY A 55 -35.42 -11.14 -4.65
CA GLY A 55 -36.85 -11.00 -4.85
C GLY A 55 -37.71 -12.05 -4.12
N CYS A 56 -39.00 -11.75 -3.97
CA CYS A 56 -39.95 -12.60 -3.25
C CYS A 56 -40.50 -13.80 -4.06
N GLY A 57 -39.97 -14.04 -5.27
CA GLY A 57 -40.37 -15.12 -6.17
C GLY A 57 -41.80 -15.00 -6.74
N LYS A 58 -42.49 -13.89 -6.54
CA LYS A 58 -43.87 -13.69 -7.06
C LYS A 58 -43.87 -13.14 -8.48
N ARG A 59 -44.92 -13.51 -9.25
CA ARG A 59 -45.14 -13.05 -10.63
C ARG A 59 -45.38 -11.54 -10.68
N LEU A 60 -44.74 -10.89 -11.63
CA LEU A 60 -44.82 -9.46 -11.91
C LEU A 60 -45.67 -9.19 -13.16
N SER A 61 -46.21 -7.97 -13.25
CA SER A 61 -46.83 -7.41 -14.46
C SER A 61 -46.01 -6.20 -14.91
N ALA A 62 -45.53 -6.18 -16.16
CA ALA A 62 -44.97 -4.97 -16.75
C ALA A 62 -46.07 -3.90 -16.92
N LYS A 63 -45.81 -2.66 -16.49
CA LYS A 63 -46.74 -1.53 -16.55
C LYS A 63 -46.20 -0.43 -17.46
N ARG A 64 -46.91 -0.19 -18.57
CA ARG A 64 -46.76 1.03 -19.38
C ARG A 64 -47.36 2.21 -18.63
N CYS A 65 -46.61 3.28 -18.46
CA CYS A 65 -47.04 4.49 -17.77
C CYS A 65 -46.65 5.72 -18.60
N THR A 66 -47.62 6.58 -18.94
CA THR A 66 -47.39 7.76 -19.79
C THR A 66 -46.93 9.00 -18.99
N SER A 67 -47.16 9.01 -17.68
CA SER A 67 -46.87 10.13 -16.76
C SER A 67 -45.81 9.82 -15.71
N LYS A 68 -45.23 8.61 -15.72
CA LYS A 68 -44.23 8.10 -14.78
C LYS A 68 -43.37 7.05 -15.48
N LYS A 69 -42.13 6.85 -15.03
CA LYS A 69 -41.24 5.73 -15.46
C LYS A 69 -42.04 4.40 -15.49
N CYS A 70 -42.00 3.70 -16.64
CA CYS A 70 -42.60 2.36 -16.79
C CYS A 70 -41.90 1.38 -15.85
N HIS A 71 -42.61 0.41 -15.29
CA HIS A 71 -42.07 -0.44 -14.20
C HIS A 71 -42.79 -1.80 -14.12
N PHE A 72 -42.14 -2.79 -13.52
CA PHE A 72 -42.82 -4.00 -13.07
C PHE A 72 -43.58 -3.75 -11.77
N ALA A 73 -44.82 -4.23 -11.71
CA ALA A 73 -45.66 -4.20 -10.52
C ALA A 73 -45.94 -5.62 -10.02
N HIS A 74 -45.86 -5.81 -8.71
CA HIS A 74 -46.37 -7.03 -8.06
C HIS A 74 -47.90 -7.05 -8.07
N HIS A 75 -48.48 -8.26 -8.01
CA HIS A 75 -49.90 -8.47 -7.79
C HIS A 75 -50.20 -8.46 -6.28
N PRO A 76 -51.03 -7.55 -5.74
CA PRO A 76 -51.37 -7.56 -4.32
C PRO A 76 -52.26 -8.76 -3.93
N PRO A 77 -52.21 -9.24 -2.67
CA PRO A 77 -51.33 -8.81 -1.60
C PRO A 77 -49.94 -9.46 -1.70
N VAL A 78 -48.89 -8.66 -1.52
CA VAL A 78 -47.50 -9.15 -1.42
C VAL A 78 -46.78 -8.45 -0.27
N ARG A 79 -45.79 -9.11 0.31
CA ARG A 79 -44.74 -8.47 1.12
C ARG A 79 -43.39 -8.86 0.49
N CYS A 80 -42.80 -7.94 -0.26
CA CYS A 80 -41.45 -8.09 -0.78
C CYS A 80 -40.46 -7.36 0.13
N ARG A 81 -39.24 -7.87 0.26
CA ARG A 81 -38.13 -7.23 1.00
C ARG A 81 -36.97 -6.79 0.09
N ARG A 82 -37.10 -6.97 -1.23
CA ARG A 82 -36.12 -6.52 -2.22
C ARG A 82 -35.96 -5.00 -2.15
N THR A 83 -34.78 -4.53 -1.75
CA THR A 83 -34.40 -3.12 -1.70
C THR A 83 -33.97 -2.64 -3.08
N ALA A 84 -32.90 -3.24 -3.63
CA ALA A 84 -32.37 -2.96 -4.97
C ALA A 84 -33.44 -3.22 -6.04
N ASN A 85 -33.98 -2.14 -6.61
CA ASN A 85 -35.14 -2.18 -7.51
C ASN A 85 -34.93 -1.42 -8.83
N ASN A 86 -33.87 -0.62 -8.92
CA ASN A 86 -33.45 0.20 -10.05
C ASN A 86 -32.96 -0.63 -11.27
N GLU A 87 -32.42 0.04 -12.28
CA GLU A 87 -31.89 -0.60 -13.50
C GLU A 87 -30.71 -1.55 -13.25
N SER A 88 -29.79 -1.21 -12.33
CA SER A 88 -28.60 -2.03 -12.05
C SER A 88 -28.87 -3.25 -11.18
N SER A 89 -30.02 -3.32 -10.51
CA SER A 89 -30.41 -4.42 -9.61
C SER A 89 -30.58 -5.82 -10.25
N ALA A 90 -30.18 -6.01 -11.51
CA ALA A 90 -30.03 -7.30 -12.19
C ALA A 90 -28.72 -7.43 -13.00
N ASP A 91 -27.77 -6.51 -12.85
CA ASP A 91 -26.54 -6.47 -13.65
C ASP A 91 -25.66 -7.70 -13.47
N HIS A 92 -25.65 -8.28 -12.27
CA HIS A 92 -24.99 -9.55 -12.01
C HIS A 92 -25.49 -10.68 -12.92
N LEU A 93 -26.80 -10.77 -13.17
CA LEU A 93 -27.35 -11.75 -14.10
C LEU A 93 -26.99 -11.43 -15.56
N TYR A 94 -26.98 -10.14 -15.92
CA TYR A 94 -26.58 -9.71 -17.27
C TYR A 94 -25.12 -10.07 -17.55
N ILE A 95 -24.22 -9.76 -16.61
CA ILE A 95 -22.79 -10.08 -16.68
C ILE A 95 -22.59 -11.61 -16.71
N GLY A 96 -23.22 -12.36 -15.80
CA GLY A 96 -23.13 -13.81 -15.76
C GLY A 96 -23.58 -14.47 -17.07
N GLN A 97 -24.71 -14.02 -17.63
CA GLN A 97 -25.20 -14.46 -18.94
C GLN A 97 -24.29 -14.08 -20.10
N ALA A 98 -23.69 -12.88 -20.08
CA ALA A 98 -22.79 -12.42 -21.13
C ALA A 98 -21.50 -13.26 -21.16
N PHE A 99 -20.87 -13.49 -20.00
CA PHE A 99 -19.70 -14.38 -19.89
C PHE A 99 -20.03 -15.83 -20.26
N LYS A 100 -21.20 -16.36 -19.84
CA LYS A 100 -21.68 -17.71 -20.20
C LYS A 100 -21.78 -17.89 -21.71
N ARG A 101 -22.42 -16.94 -22.41
CA ARG A 101 -22.58 -16.96 -23.88
C ARG A 101 -21.26 -16.76 -24.60
N TRP A 102 -20.43 -15.83 -24.14
CA TRP A 102 -19.10 -15.57 -24.70
C TRP A 102 -18.19 -16.81 -24.60
N LEU A 103 -18.07 -17.44 -23.43
CA LEU A 103 -17.28 -18.67 -23.28
C LEU A 103 -17.76 -19.79 -24.19
N GLN A 104 -19.08 -19.95 -24.37
CA GLN A 104 -19.66 -20.92 -25.31
C GLN A 104 -19.31 -20.57 -26.77
N GLN A 105 -19.27 -19.28 -27.15
CA GLN A 105 -18.81 -18.82 -28.47
C GLN A 105 -17.29 -19.03 -28.65
N GLN A 106 -16.49 -18.90 -27.58
CA GLN A 106 -15.07 -19.29 -27.52
C GLN A 106 -14.87 -20.82 -27.45
N GLY A 107 -15.90 -21.62 -27.77
CA GLY A 107 -15.85 -23.08 -27.86
C GLY A 107 -15.71 -23.81 -26.52
N GLN A 108 -15.89 -23.14 -25.38
CA GLN A 108 -15.76 -23.77 -24.07
C GLN A 108 -16.99 -24.62 -23.72
N LEU A 109 -16.74 -25.78 -23.11
CA LEU A 109 -17.74 -26.74 -22.65
C LEU A 109 -17.87 -26.70 -21.12
N ASP A 110 -18.96 -27.29 -20.62
CA ASP A 110 -19.28 -27.44 -19.20
C ASP A 110 -19.35 -26.08 -18.44
N VAL A 111 -19.73 -25.00 -19.14
CA VAL A 111 -19.78 -23.62 -18.61
C VAL A 111 -20.95 -23.46 -17.62
N THR A 112 -20.63 -23.28 -16.34
CA THR A 112 -21.58 -23.08 -15.24
C THR A 112 -21.40 -21.69 -14.63
N VAL A 113 -22.50 -21.06 -14.20
CA VAL A 113 -22.49 -19.77 -13.50
C VAL A 113 -23.14 -19.92 -12.13
N THR A 114 -22.43 -19.48 -11.09
CA THR A 114 -22.90 -19.42 -9.71
C THR A 114 -22.93 -17.96 -9.24
N TYR A 115 -23.97 -17.59 -8.48
CA TYR A 115 -24.24 -16.22 -8.04
C TYR A 115 -24.13 -16.13 -6.51
N ASP A 116 -22.91 -15.92 -6.02
CA ASP A 116 -22.57 -15.87 -4.60
C ASP A 116 -22.77 -14.43 -4.09
N LEU A 117 -24.05 -14.01 -4.00
CA LEU A 117 -24.44 -12.59 -3.84
C LEU A 117 -25.12 -12.23 -2.51
N PHE A 118 -25.73 -13.20 -1.82
CA PHE A 118 -26.57 -12.93 -0.64
C PHE A 118 -26.11 -13.65 0.63
N ASP A 119 -25.01 -14.42 0.54
CA ASP A 119 -24.43 -15.12 1.69
C ASP A 119 -23.46 -14.22 2.44
N ALA A 120 -23.57 -14.18 3.77
CA ALA A 120 -22.73 -13.37 4.64
C ALA A 120 -21.25 -13.79 4.51
N GLY A 121 -20.43 -12.92 3.90
CA GLY A 121 -19.01 -13.19 3.61
C GLY A 121 -18.71 -13.66 2.18
N SER A 122 -19.70 -13.82 1.31
CA SER A 122 -19.47 -14.04 -0.13
C SER A 122 -18.87 -12.80 -0.83
N GLY A 123 -19.30 -11.62 -0.37
CA GLY A 123 -18.88 -10.32 -0.88
C GLY A 123 -19.31 -10.10 -2.33
N GLY A 124 -20.54 -10.46 -2.71
CA GLY A 124 -21.13 -10.11 -4.00
C GLY A 124 -20.29 -10.50 -5.21
N CYS A 125 -20.23 -11.80 -5.54
CA CYS A 125 -19.46 -12.25 -6.71
C CYS A 125 -20.23 -13.24 -7.60
N ILE A 126 -19.82 -13.27 -8.88
CA ILE A 126 -20.22 -14.28 -9.85
C ILE A 126 -19.03 -15.20 -10.07
N THR A 127 -19.25 -16.50 -9.88
CA THR A 127 -18.25 -17.54 -10.18
C THR A 127 -18.66 -18.24 -11.46
N ILE A 128 -17.94 -18.03 -12.57
CA ILE A 128 -18.15 -18.74 -13.84
C ILE A 128 -17.08 -19.83 -13.98
N SER A 129 -17.47 -21.10 -13.85
CA SER A 129 -16.56 -22.25 -14.01
C SER A 129 -16.73 -22.93 -15.37
N PHE A 130 -15.62 -23.47 -15.90
CA PHE A 130 -15.59 -24.18 -17.18
C PHE A 130 -14.35 -25.10 -17.26
N ASP A 131 -14.20 -25.87 -18.35
CA ASP A 131 -13.16 -26.92 -18.48
C ASP A 131 -13.22 -27.91 -17.29
N ARG A 132 -14.45 -28.33 -16.92
CA ARG A 132 -14.73 -29.20 -15.77
C ARG A 132 -14.16 -28.67 -14.45
N ASP A 133 -14.54 -27.44 -14.12
CA ASP A 133 -14.12 -26.67 -12.94
C ASP A 133 -12.60 -26.45 -12.79
N ARG A 134 -11.83 -26.65 -13.87
CA ARG A 134 -10.38 -26.39 -13.89
C ARG A 134 -10.04 -24.93 -14.13
N ARG A 135 -10.96 -24.17 -14.72
CA ARG A 135 -10.83 -22.74 -15.03
C ARG A 135 -12.01 -22.00 -14.44
N VAL A 136 -11.75 -20.78 -13.96
CA VAL A 136 -12.76 -19.91 -13.35
C VAL A 136 -12.54 -18.48 -13.80
N VAL A 137 -13.58 -17.80 -14.26
CA VAL A 137 -13.65 -16.33 -14.22
C VAL A 137 -14.42 -15.97 -12.95
N ARG A 138 -13.82 -15.19 -12.06
CA ARG A 138 -14.52 -14.62 -10.91
C ARG A 138 -14.77 -13.14 -11.18
N VAL A 139 -16.04 -12.77 -11.28
CA VAL A 139 -16.46 -11.37 -11.30
C VAL A 139 -16.75 -10.94 -9.87
N GLN A 140 -16.01 -9.97 -9.37
CA GLN A 140 -16.14 -9.39 -8.05
C GLN A 140 -16.94 -8.08 -8.20
N LEU A 141 -18.16 -8.02 -7.67
CA LEU A 141 -19.07 -6.87 -7.85
C LEU A 141 -19.14 -6.01 -6.59
N ASP A 142 -19.42 -6.60 -5.43
CA ASP A 142 -19.48 -5.85 -4.17
C ASP A 142 -18.07 -5.63 -3.59
N ARG A 143 -17.98 -4.66 -2.67
CA ARG A 143 -16.80 -4.35 -1.86
C ARG A 143 -16.33 -5.57 -1.06
N MET A 144 -15.01 -5.72 -0.89
CA MET A 144 -14.44 -6.71 0.02
C MET A 144 -13.18 -6.18 0.72
N GLU A 145 -13.07 -6.45 2.03
CA GLU A 145 -11.89 -6.20 2.85
C GLU A 145 -10.58 -6.67 2.19
N TRP A 146 -9.52 -5.84 2.19
CA TRP A 146 -8.22 -6.18 1.58
C TRP A 146 -7.64 -7.51 2.09
N LYS A 147 -7.68 -7.77 3.41
CA LYS A 147 -7.22 -9.04 3.99
C LYS A 147 -8.05 -10.24 3.47
N SER A 148 -9.35 -10.04 3.24
CA SER A 148 -10.26 -11.05 2.67
C SER A 148 -10.05 -11.23 1.16
N TRP A 149 -9.88 -10.15 0.39
CA TRP A 149 -9.53 -10.20 -1.04
C TRP A 149 -8.20 -10.91 -1.25
N LEU A 150 -7.17 -10.61 -0.46
CA LEU A 150 -5.86 -11.24 -0.59
C LEU A 150 -5.91 -12.75 -0.29
N ALA A 151 -6.81 -13.19 0.61
CA ALA A 151 -7.09 -14.60 0.84
C ALA A 151 -7.93 -15.22 -0.30
N ALA A 152 -8.96 -14.50 -0.78
CA ALA A 152 -9.82 -14.91 -1.88
C ALA A 152 -9.03 -15.04 -3.19
N ARG A 153 -8.08 -14.15 -3.50
CA ARG A 153 -7.17 -14.21 -4.66
C ARG A 153 -6.19 -15.39 -4.60
N LYS A 154 -5.84 -15.87 -3.40
CA LYS A 154 -4.97 -17.05 -3.20
C LYS A 154 -5.71 -18.39 -3.31
N ASN A 155 -7.01 -18.46 -3.00
CA ASN A 155 -7.73 -19.73 -2.85
C ASN A 155 -8.12 -20.44 -4.17
N PRO A 156 -8.77 -19.81 -5.16
CA PRO A 156 -9.04 -20.39 -6.48
C PRO A 156 -7.75 -20.81 -7.17
N ASN A 157 -6.70 -19.99 -7.09
CA ASN A 157 -5.40 -20.26 -7.70
C ASN A 157 -4.76 -21.59 -7.22
N ARG A 158 -5.07 -22.07 -6.01
CA ARG A 158 -4.67 -23.41 -5.54
C ARG A 158 -5.47 -24.55 -6.19
N ARG A 159 -6.73 -24.32 -6.58
CA ARG A 159 -7.60 -25.32 -7.25
C ARG A 159 -7.41 -25.32 -8.77
N THR A 160 -7.37 -24.14 -9.40
CA THR A 160 -7.21 -23.95 -10.86
C THR A 160 -5.75 -23.95 -11.33
N ARG A 161 -4.78 -24.09 -10.41
CA ARG A 161 -3.33 -23.98 -10.68
C ARG A 161 -2.94 -22.66 -11.35
N GLY A 162 -3.45 -21.54 -10.83
CA GLY A 162 -3.20 -20.20 -11.38
C GLY A 162 -4.10 -19.79 -12.55
N LYS A 163 -5.02 -20.66 -13.01
CA LYS A 163 -5.97 -20.36 -14.12
C LYS A 163 -7.30 -19.83 -13.59
N ALA A 164 -7.24 -18.75 -12.81
CA ALA A 164 -8.41 -17.98 -12.38
C ALA A 164 -8.26 -16.51 -12.79
N ASP A 165 -9.15 -16.03 -13.65
CA ASP A 165 -9.26 -14.61 -13.98
C ASP A 165 -10.09 -13.88 -12.93
N TRP A 166 -9.70 -12.64 -12.67
CA TRP A 166 -10.43 -11.70 -11.83
C TRP A 166 -10.93 -10.54 -12.68
N VAL A 167 -12.21 -10.22 -12.55
CA VAL A 167 -12.89 -9.12 -13.23
C VAL A 167 -13.64 -8.32 -12.18
N TYR A 168 -13.55 -6.99 -12.24
CA TYR A 168 -13.99 -6.09 -11.18
C TYR A 168 -15.13 -5.19 -11.66
N GLY A 169 -16.28 -5.26 -10.97
CA GLY A 169 -17.39 -4.32 -11.14
C GLY A 169 -17.06 -2.93 -10.60
N PRO A 170 -17.87 -1.90 -10.91
CA PRO A 170 -17.63 -0.53 -10.45
C PRO A 170 -17.61 -0.44 -8.92
N ASP A 171 -18.61 -1.00 -8.24
CA ASP A 171 -18.77 -0.92 -6.78
C ASP A 171 -17.77 -1.79 -5.97
N SER A 172 -16.83 -2.47 -6.65
CA SER A 172 -16.01 -3.52 -6.05
C SER A 172 -14.80 -3.01 -5.26
N MET A 173 -14.28 -1.82 -5.61
CA MET A 173 -13.07 -1.18 -5.03
C MET A 173 -11.77 -1.99 -5.07
N LEU A 174 -11.72 -3.07 -5.85
CA LEU A 174 -10.58 -4.00 -5.86
C LEU A 174 -9.78 -3.99 -7.16
N ALA A 175 -10.17 -3.17 -8.14
CA ALA A 175 -9.44 -3.05 -9.40
C ALA A 175 -8.05 -2.42 -9.20
N HIS A 176 -7.94 -1.30 -8.47
CA HIS A 176 -6.66 -0.66 -8.11
C HIS A 176 -5.71 -1.66 -7.44
N ASN A 177 -6.24 -2.44 -6.49
CA ASN A 177 -5.53 -3.50 -5.77
C ASN A 177 -5.01 -4.63 -6.69
N GLU A 178 -5.67 -4.91 -7.81
CA GLU A 178 -5.17 -5.82 -8.85
C GLU A 178 -4.16 -5.12 -9.79
N VAL A 179 -4.36 -3.84 -10.15
CA VAL A 179 -3.40 -3.05 -10.95
C VAL A 179 -2.02 -3.03 -10.27
N ASP A 180 -1.96 -2.72 -8.97
CA ASP A 180 -0.70 -2.76 -8.19
C ASP A 180 -0.07 -4.15 -8.15
N ALA A 181 -0.89 -5.20 -8.12
CA ALA A 181 -0.47 -6.56 -7.87
C ALA A 181 -0.38 -7.46 -9.12
N ALA A 182 -0.61 -6.90 -10.33
CA ALA A 182 -0.57 -7.60 -11.61
C ALA A 182 -0.21 -6.69 -12.82
N GLY A 183 -0.11 -5.37 -12.65
CA GLY A 183 0.15 -4.39 -13.71
C GLY A 183 -1.07 -3.95 -14.50
N TYR A 184 -2.21 -4.63 -14.35
CA TYR A 184 -3.50 -4.29 -14.96
C TYR A 184 -4.66 -4.91 -14.18
N ALA A 185 -5.88 -4.40 -14.38
CA ALA A 185 -7.12 -5.03 -13.92
C ALA A 185 -8.16 -5.11 -15.03
N LEU A 186 -8.96 -6.18 -15.06
CA LEU A 186 -10.12 -6.28 -15.94
C LEU A 186 -11.32 -5.63 -15.24
N ARG A 187 -11.92 -4.62 -15.87
CA ARG A 187 -13.13 -3.94 -15.38
C ARG A 187 -14.36 -4.43 -16.14
N VAL A 188 -15.53 -4.46 -15.50
CA VAL A 188 -16.82 -4.74 -16.14
C VAL A 188 -17.88 -3.73 -15.72
N GLN A 189 -18.74 -3.32 -16.63
CA GLN A 189 -19.89 -2.46 -16.36
C GLN A 189 -21.11 -2.88 -17.19
N CYS A 190 -22.28 -2.38 -16.79
CA CYS A 190 -23.53 -2.46 -17.56
C CYS A 190 -24.00 -1.07 -17.96
N ARG A 191 -24.17 -0.79 -19.26
CA ARG A 191 -24.82 0.43 -19.75
C ARG A 191 -26.21 0.11 -20.32
N THR A 192 -27.19 0.98 -20.10
CA THR A 192 -28.56 0.81 -20.65
C THR A 192 -28.54 1.09 -22.16
N SER A 193 -28.92 0.10 -22.96
CA SER A 193 -28.98 0.15 -24.42
C SER A 193 -30.39 -0.22 -24.88
N GLY A 194 -31.25 0.80 -24.97
CA GLY A 194 -32.69 0.67 -25.23
C GLY A 194 -33.37 -0.29 -24.23
N SER A 195 -33.86 -1.43 -24.73
CA SER A 195 -34.59 -2.44 -23.93
C SER A 195 -33.70 -3.51 -23.27
N THR A 196 -32.40 -3.29 -23.12
CA THR A 196 -31.50 -4.21 -22.41
C THR A 196 -30.37 -3.48 -21.68
N ARG A 197 -29.71 -4.17 -20.75
CA ARG A 197 -28.36 -3.82 -20.30
C ARG A 197 -27.35 -4.44 -21.28
N GLU A 198 -26.37 -3.66 -21.70
CA GLU A 198 -25.21 -4.10 -22.48
C GLU A 198 -24.02 -4.25 -21.52
N VAL A 199 -23.36 -5.41 -21.58
CA VAL A 199 -22.20 -5.72 -20.72
C VAL A 199 -20.93 -5.30 -21.45
N GLN A 200 -20.23 -4.34 -20.87
CA GLN A 200 -18.96 -3.84 -21.37
C GLN A 200 -17.81 -4.28 -20.45
N ILE A 201 -16.67 -4.56 -21.05
CA ILE A 201 -15.43 -4.99 -20.39
C ILE A 201 -14.31 -4.02 -20.79
N GLY A 202 -13.41 -3.73 -19.88
CA GLY A 202 -12.27 -2.84 -20.11
C GLY A 202 -11.00 -3.34 -19.43
N THR A 203 -9.89 -2.68 -19.70
CA THR A 203 -8.61 -2.93 -19.02
C THR A 203 -8.13 -1.64 -18.38
N GLN A 204 -8.03 -1.63 -17.06
CA GLN A 204 -7.46 -0.55 -16.28
C GLN A 204 -5.94 -0.77 -16.16
N VAL A 205 -5.19 0.31 -16.36
CA VAL A 205 -3.73 0.37 -16.30
C VAL A 205 -3.32 1.54 -15.39
N PRO A 206 -2.08 1.56 -14.85
CA PRO A 206 -1.58 2.70 -14.08
C PRO A 206 -1.67 3.99 -14.91
N GLY A 207 -2.23 5.06 -14.34
CA GLY A 207 -2.47 6.32 -15.08
C GLY A 207 -3.82 6.41 -15.79
N HIS A 208 -4.73 5.46 -15.55
CA HIS A 208 -6.19 5.64 -15.71
C HIS A 208 -6.64 5.99 -17.14
N THR A 209 -6.47 5.01 -18.03
CA THR A 209 -7.20 4.93 -19.30
C THR A 209 -7.86 3.55 -19.37
N ILE A 210 -9.20 3.52 -19.36
CA ILE A 210 -9.97 2.29 -19.57
C ILE A 210 -10.63 2.38 -20.95
N GLU A 211 -10.14 1.59 -21.90
CA GLU A 211 -10.80 1.41 -23.19
C GLU A 211 -11.96 0.42 -23.02
N TRP A 212 -13.18 0.93 -22.90
CA TRP A 212 -14.40 0.12 -22.80
C TRP A 212 -14.75 -0.53 -24.14
N THR A 213 -14.97 -1.84 -24.13
CA THR A 213 -15.37 -2.64 -25.29
C THR A 213 -16.40 -3.70 -24.89
N THR A 214 -16.88 -4.50 -25.84
CA THR A 214 -17.79 -5.62 -25.58
C THR A 214 -17.05 -6.97 -25.58
N LEU A 215 -17.63 -7.99 -24.94
CA LEU A 215 -16.99 -9.30 -24.80
C LEU A 215 -16.67 -9.98 -26.13
N ASP A 216 -17.41 -9.73 -27.21
CA ASP A 216 -17.14 -10.27 -28.55
C ASP A 216 -15.87 -9.68 -29.20
N HIS A 217 -15.37 -8.53 -28.73
CA HIS A 217 -14.03 -8.01 -29.06
C HIS A 217 -12.90 -8.63 -28.22
N CYS A 218 -13.24 -9.46 -27.22
CA CYS A 218 -12.29 -10.16 -26.36
C CYS A 218 -12.13 -11.62 -26.78
N ARG A 219 -10.92 -12.17 -26.59
CA ARG A 219 -10.58 -13.58 -26.86
C ARG A 219 -10.14 -14.29 -25.59
N LEU A 220 -10.34 -15.60 -25.53
CA LEU A 220 -9.79 -16.44 -24.46
C LEU A 220 -8.43 -17.01 -24.89
N ALA A 221 -7.36 -16.66 -24.18
CA ALA A 221 -5.98 -16.98 -24.54
C ALA A 221 -5.27 -17.67 -23.37
N ASP A 222 -4.77 -18.89 -23.60
CA ASP A 222 -4.21 -19.82 -22.60
C ASP A 222 -5.06 -20.10 -21.32
N GLY A 223 -6.27 -19.55 -21.25
CA GLY A 223 -7.17 -19.58 -20.09
C GLY A 223 -7.31 -18.25 -19.34
N LYS A 224 -6.77 -17.15 -19.90
CA LYS A 224 -7.04 -15.77 -19.52
C LYS A 224 -7.91 -15.04 -20.53
N ILE A 225 -8.73 -14.10 -20.08
CA ILE A 225 -9.41 -13.10 -20.92
C ILE A 225 -8.37 -12.11 -21.46
N VAL A 226 -8.37 -11.89 -22.78
CA VAL A 226 -7.54 -10.89 -23.46
C VAL A 226 -8.43 -9.90 -24.20
N THR A 227 -8.37 -8.65 -23.77
CA THR A 227 -9.04 -7.47 -24.35
C THR A 227 -8.21 -6.88 -25.51
N PRO A 228 -8.74 -5.92 -26.30
CA PRO A 228 -7.98 -5.25 -27.37
C PRO A 228 -6.70 -4.53 -26.90
N SER A 229 -6.72 -4.04 -25.65
CA SER A 229 -5.62 -3.32 -24.99
C SER A 229 -4.60 -4.27 -24.33
N LEU A 230 -4.83 -5.58 -24.34
CA LEU A 230 -3.92 -6.62 -23.86
C LEU A 230 -3.35 -7.43 -25.04
N GLU A 231 -2.15 -7.97 -24.87
CA GLU A 231 -1.55 -8.92 -25.79
C GLU A 231 -0.83 -10.08 -25.08
N GLU A 232 -0.57 -11.13 -25.84
CA GLU A 232 -0.04 -12.40 -25.35
C GLU A 232 1.38 -12.55 -25.91
N THR A 233 2.36 -12.65 -25.01
CA THR A 233 3.78 -12.79 -25.31
C THR A 233 4.31 -14.08 -24.66
N ASP A 234 5.55 -14.45 -24.96
CA ASP A 234 6.21 -15.60 -24.32
C ASP A 234 6.35 -15.43 -22.78
N ASP A 235 6.29 -14.18 -22.29
CA ASP A 235 6.28 -13.82 -20.86
C ASP A 235 4.86 -13.73 -20.25
N GLY A 236 3.81 -14.06 -21.02
CA GLY A 236 2.41 -14.11 -20.57
C GLY A 236 1.53 -12.99 -21.15
N ILE A 237 0.45 -12.63 -20.43
CA ILE A 237 -0.44 -11.54 -20.84
C ILE A 237 0.13 -10.20 -20.34
N GLN A 238 0.29 -9.26 -21.27
CA GLN A 238 0.90 -7.94 -21.06
C GLN A 238 -0.02 -6.83 -21.59
N VAL A 239 0.16 -5.61 -21.09
CA VAL A 239 -0.48 -4.40 -21.67
C VAL A 239 0.17 -4.10 -23.02
N ARG A 240 -0.65 -3.95 -24.06
CA ARG A 240 -0.17 -3.58 -25.40
C ARG A 240 0.47 -2.19 -25.35
N SER A 241 1.75 -2.12 -25.68
CA SER A 241 2.43 -0.83 -25.81
C SER A 241 1.83 -0.04 -26.99
N PRO A 242 1.60 1.28 -26.85
CA PRO A 242 1.18 2.12 -27.97
C PRO A 242 2.18 2.01 -29.12
N ARG A 243 1.76 1.39 -30.23
CA ARG A 243 2.62 1.21 -31.40
C ARG A 243 3.02 2.60 -31.92
N PRO A 244 4.31 2.97 -31.96
CA PRO A 244 4.71 4.24 -32.54
C PRO A 244 4.23 4.30 -33.98
N ALA A 245 3.57 5.41 -34.34
CA ALA A 245 2.93 5.57 -35.64
C ALA A 245 3.95 5.29 -36.76
N PRO A 246 3.60 4.53 -37.81
CA PRO A 246 4.55 4.14 -38.84
C PRO A 246 5.09 5.39 -39.54
N ALA A 247 6.38 5.68 -39.32
CA ALA A 247 7.05 6.80 -39.96
C ALA A 247 6.93 6.69 -41.49
N PRO A 248 6.69 7.81 -42.21
CA PRO A 248 6.44 7.78 -43.65
C PRO A 248 7.63 7.17 -44.40
N THR A 249 7.35 6.13 -45.20
CA THR A 249 8.37 5.32 -45.87
C THR A 249 9.13 6.10 -46.93
N SER A 250 10.40 6.41 -46.64
CA SER A 250 11.41 6.71 -47.67
C SER A 250 12.02 5.42 -48.25
N PRO A 251 12.50 5.41 -49.51
CA PRO A 251 12.66 4.16 -50.25
C PRO A 251 14.05 3.52 -50.14
N ALA A 252 14.05 2.21 -49.85
CA ALA A 252 14.97 1.15 -50.28
C ALA A 252 16.47 1.47 -50.53
N ALA A 253 17.35 0.85 -49.72
CA ALA A 253 18.76 0.68 -50.04
C ALA A 253 19.34 -0.68 -49.56
N ALA A 254 19.50 -1.61 -50.51
CA ALA A 254 20.46 -2.73 -50.54
C ALA A 254 20.36 -3.89 -49.49
N PRO A 255 20.93 -5.09 -49.78
CA PRO A 255 20.78 -6.32 -48.98
C PRO A 255 21.90 -6.52 -47.92
N PRO A 256 21.77 -7.48 -46.96
CA PRO A 256 22.56 -7.51 -45.73
C PRO A 256 23.97 -8.12 -45.87
N ALA A 257 24.88 -7.68 -45.00
CA ALA A 257 26.23 -8.20 -44.87
C ALA A 257 26.48 -8.91 -43.52
N THR A 258 26.85 -10.19 -43.59
CA THR A 258 27.64 -10.98 -42.61
C THR A 258 27.38 -10.81 -41.10
N THR A 259 26.81 -11.87 -40.51
CA THR A 259 26.77 -12.18 -39.07
C THR A 259 28.18 -12.23 -38.42
N PRO A 260 28.45 -11.44 -37.36
CA PRO A 260 29.60 -11.64 -36.47
C PRO A 260 29.36 -12.82 -35.49
N PRO A 261 30.41 -13.42 -34.91
CA PRO A 261 30.27 -14.59 -34.04
C PRO A 261 29.68 -14.27 -32.67
N VAL A 262 29.00 -15.26 -32.08
CA VAL A 262 28.45 -15.23 -30.71
C VAL A 262 29.60 -15.13 -29.68
N PRO A 263 29.63 -14.09 -28.82
CA PRO A 263 30.50 -14.04 -27.64
C PRO A 263 30.07 -15.10 -26.60
N PRO A 264 30.94 -15.51 -25.67
CA PRO A 264 30.57 -16.43 -24.60
C PRO A 264 29.44 -15.86 -23.72
N GLU A 265 28.76 -16.72 -22.96
CA GLU A 265 27.68 -16.34 -22.05
C GLU A 265 28.18 -15.39 -20.94
N HIS A 266 28.15 -14.09 -21.21
CA HIS A 266 28.25 -13.08 -20.18
C HIS A 266 27.01 -13.17 -19.28
N VAL A 267 27.23 -13.41 -18.00
CA VAL A 267 26.19 -13.33 -16.96
C VAL A 267 25.50 -11.98 -17.09
N ARG A 268 24.23 -11.97 -17.49
CA ARG A 268 23.46 -10.72 -17.61
C ARG A 268 23.40 -10.07 -16.23
N PRO A 269 23.91 -8.84 -16.04
CA PRO A 269 23.84 -8.18 -14.73
C PRO A 269 22.37 -7.94 -14.38
N VAL A 270 21.99 -8.31 -13.16
CA VAL A 270 20.62 -8.10 -12.66
C VAL A 270 20.36 -6.60 -12.55
N ALA A 271 19.41 -6.11 -13.34
CA ALA A 271 19.14 -4.71 -13.51
C ALA A 271 17.89 -4.32 -12.70
N PHE A 272 18.09 -3.61 -11.59
CA PHE A 272 17.00 -3.21 -10.69
C PHE A 272 16.40 -1.89 -11.15
N GLN A 273 15.09 -1.85 -11.40
CA GLN A 273 14.41 -0.59 -11.69
C GLN A 273 14.28 0.24 -10.40
N LEU A 274 14.60 1.52 -10.50
CA LEU A 274 14.45 2.53 -9.47
C LEU A 274 13.23 3.39 -9.82
N VAL A 275 12.42 3.71 -8.81
CA VAL A 275 11.30 4.63 -8.99
C VAL A 275 11.85 6.03 -9.34
N PRO A 276 11.41 6.68 -10.43
CA PRO A 276 11.88 8.01 -10.79
C PRO A 276 11.73 9.00 -9.63
N GLY A 277 12.66 9.93 -9.46
CA GLY A 277 12.59 10.91 -8.38
C GLY A 277 13.04 10.41 -6.99
N THR A 278 13.22 9.10 -6.75
CA THR A 278 13.58 8.56 -5.41
C THR A 278 15.08 8.58 -5.09
N VAL A 279 15.94 8.73 -6.11
CA VAL A 279 17.40 8.75 -5.96
C VAL A 279 17.95 10.11 -6.34
N ALA A 280 18.53 10.79 -5.35
CA ALA A 280 19.24 12.05 -5.51
C ALA A 280 20.76 11.86 -5.46
N PHE A 281 21.52 12.84 -5.95
CA PHE A 281 22.97 12.81 -6.00
C PHE A 281 23.62 14.21 -5.95
N THR A 282 24.93 14.23 -5.65
CA THR A 282 25.77 15.44 -5.67
C THR A 282 27.24 15.08 -5.90
N GLY A 283 28.10 16.08 -6.16
CA GLY A 283 29.52 15.88 -6.40
C GLY A 283 29.82 15.11 -7.69
N ALA A 284 29.02 15.33 -8.73
CA ALA A 284 29.19 14.66 -10.02
C ALA A 284 30.49 15.10 -10.72
N VAL A 285 31.41 14.15 -10.95
CA VAL A 285 32.66 14.35 -11.68
C VAL A 285 32.59 13.56 -13.00
N PRO A 286 32.74 14.21 -14.18
CA PRO A 286 32.66 13.51 -15.46
C PRO A 286 33.83 12.55 -15.65
N VAL A 287 33.53 11.33 -16.09
CA VAL A 287 34.50 10.25 -16.33
C VAL A 287 34.86 10.20 -17.80
N ASN A 288 36.14 10.36 -18.14
CA ASN A 288 36.64 10.29 -19.52
C ASN A 288 36.70 8.83 -20.03
N GLN A 289 35.53 8.26 -20.34
CA GLN A 289 35.37 7.03 -21.10
C GLN A 289 34.26 7.23 -22.14
N ALA A 290 34.60 7.11 -23.43
CA ALA A 290 33.67 7.38 -24.52
C ALA A 290 32.79 6.16 -24.82
N HIS A 291 31.48 6.33 -24.65
CA HIS A 291 30.44 5.52 -25.29
C HIS A 291 29.57 6.46 -26.12
N ASP A 292 29.35 6.13 -27.41
CA ASP A 292 28.97 7.09 -28.47
C ASP A 292 27.70 7.94 -28.24
N GLU A 293 26.82 7.59 -27.29
CA GLU A 293 25.57 8.30 -27.02
C GLU A 293 25.31 8.67 -25.55
N ARG A 294 26.21 8.34 -24.61
CA ARG A 294 25.97 8.53 -23.16
C ARG A 294 27.19 9.02 -22.37
N CYS A 295 26.96 10.00 -21.50
CA CYS A 295 27.94 10.56 -20.57
C CYS A 295 27.96 9.80 -19.25
N LEU A 296 29.13 9.69 -18.62
CA LEU A 296 29.35 9.02 -17.33
C LEU A 296 29.86 10.01 -16.27
N TYR A 297 29.33 9.91 -15.06
CA TYR A 297 29.71 10.74 -13.91
C TYR A 297 29.90 9.88 -12.66
N ASP A 298 31.00 10.03 -11.94
CA ASP A 298 31.14 9.49 -10.58
C ASP A 298 30.54 10.49 -9.59
N ALA A 299 29.66 10.02 -8.69
CA ALA A 299 28.91 10.87 -7.77
C ALA A 299 28.64 10.19 -6.42
N VAL A 300 28.24 10.97 -5.42
CA VAL A 300 27.63 10.45 -4.19
C VAL A 300 26.11 10.47 -4.36
N VAL A 301 25.47 9.32 -4.16
CA VAL A 301 24.02 9.13 -4.31
C VAL A 301 23.36 8.79 -2.99
N GLN A 302 22.08 9.11 -2.85
CA GLN A 302 21.22 8.68 -1.74
C GLN A 302 19.82 8.32 -2.29
N SER A 303 19.33 7.14 -1.94
CA SER A 303 17.92 6.78 -2.11
C SER A 303 17.14 7.20 -0.86
N THR A 304 15.88 7.62 -0.99
CA THR A 304 15.04 8.03 0.14
C THR A 304 15.00 6.93 1.21
N GLY A 305 15.35 7.28 2.46
CA GLY A 305 15.43 6.34 3.58
C GLY A 305 16.74 5.54 3.72
N PHE A 306 17.67 5.64 2.77
CA PHE A 306 18.96 4.92 2.79
C PHE A 306 20.15 5.83 3.09
N ALA A 307 21.30 5.23 3.43
CA ALA A 307 22.56 5.96 3.59
C ALA A 307 23.16 6.40 2.23
N THR A 308 24.09 7.36 2.27
CA THR A 308 24.84 7.78 1.08
C THR A 308 25.85 6.73 0.63
N ALA A 309 26.01 6.58 -0.69
CA ALA A 309 26.96 5.66 -1.31
C ALA A 309 27.63 6.28 -2.56
N PRO A 310 28.85 5.88 -2.93
CA PRO A 310 29.43 6.22 -4.23
C PRO A 310 28.75 5.39 -5.34
N ALA A 311 28.38 6.03 -6.45
CA ALA A 311 27.85 5.35 -7.63
C ALA A 311 28.27 6.08 -8.91
N ARG A 312 28.26 5.36 -10.05
CA ARG A 312 28.52 5.93 -11.38
C ARG A 312 27.20 6.13 -12.13
N ILE A 313 26.88 7.35 -12.47
CA ILE A 313 25.63 7.73 -13.14
C ILE A 313 25.88 7.79 -14.66
N SER A 314 25.01 7.16 -15.45
CA SER A 314 25.00 7.26 -16.91
C SER A 314 23.77 8.02 -17.40
N LEU A 315 23.99 9.09 -18.18
CA LEU A 315 22.95 9.95 -18.76
C LEU A 315 23.09 10.02 -20.29
N PRO A 316 22.01 10.25 -21.07
CA PRO A 316 22.12 10.54 -22.50
C PRO A 316 23.01 11.77 -22.77
N ALA A 317 23.73 11.78 -23.89
CA ALA A 317 24.58 12.91 -24.27
C ALA A 317 23.82 14.25 -24.49
N GLY A 318 22.49 14.19 -24.68
CA GLY A 318 21.60 15.35 -24.76
C GLY A 318 20.86 15.72 -23.47
N ALA A 319 21.14 15.05 -22.34
CA ALA A 319 20.56 15.40 -21.05
C ALA A 319 21.28 16.61 -20.41
N ALA A 320 20.66 17.20 -19.38
CA ALA A 320 21.31 18.25 -18.59
C ALA A 320 22.61 17.74 -17.95
N VAL A 321 23.67 18.55 -18.00
CA VAL A 321 24.95 18.26 -17.36
C VAL A 321 24.83 18.62 -15.87
N PRO A 322 25.11 17.71 -14.92
CA PRO A 322 25.03 17.99 -13.50
C PRO A 322 26.21 18.87 -13.04
N ASP A 323 25.90 20.02 -12.44
CA ASP A 323 26.89 20.82 -11.72
C ASP A 323 27.34 20.10 -10.44
N HIS A 324 28.65 20.04 -10.23
CA HIS A 324 29.31 19.33 -9.13
C HIS A 324 28.94 19.88 -7.73
N ASP A 325 28.65 21.18 -7.62
CA ASP A 325 28.35 21.89 -6.37
C ASP A 325 26.85 21.92 -6.02
N GLN A 326 26.03 21.10 -6.68
CA GLN A 326 24.57 21.13 -6.58
C GLN A 326 23.95 19.77 -6.25
N LEU A 327 22.70 19.80 -5.81
CA LEU A 327 21.88 18.61 -5.57
C LEU A 327 20.99 18.35 -6.79
N TRP A 328 20.99 17.12 -7.25
CA TRP A 328 20.28 16.67 -8.45
C TRP A 328 19.46 15.41 -8.14
N VAL A 329 18.37 15.19 -8.86
CA VAL A 329 17.54 13.98 -8.77
C VAL A 329 17.46 13.28 -10.12
N LEU A 330 17.48 11.95 -10.12
CA LEU A 330 17.39 11.13 -11.33
C LEU A 330 15.95 11.06 -11.86
N LEU A 331 15.78 11.33 -13.16
CA LEU A 331 14.48 11.36 -13.84
C LEU A 331 14.37 10.33 -14.97
N GLY A 332 13.11 9.98 -15.28
CA GLY A 332 12.77 8.89 -16.20
C GLY A 332 13.08 7.52 -15.60
N PRO A 333 12.92 6.43 -16.38
CA PRO A 333 13.27 5.10 -15.92
C PRO A 333 14.76 5.05 -15.60
N ALA A 334 15.08 4.80 -14.33
CA ALA A 334 16.42 4.72 -13.81
C ALA A 334 16.71 3.26 -13.40
N THR A 335 17.84 2.70 -13.82
CA THR A 335 18.14 1.28 -13.61
C THR A 335 19.51 1.12 -12.96
N LEU A 336 19.55 0.45 -11.80
CA LEU A 336 20.75 0.13 -11.04
C LEU A 336 21.33 -1.22 -11.49
N LEU A 337 22.61 -1.20 -11.85
CA LEU A 337 23.43 -2.37 -12.13
C LEU A 337 24.45 -2.54 -10.99
N PRO A 338 24.42 -3.66 -10.25
CA PRO A 338 25.40 -3.94 -9.19
C PRO A 338 26.78 -4.25 -9.78
N PRO A 339 27.88 -4.01 -9.04
CA PRO A 339 29.22 -4.37 -9.47
C PRO A 339 29.35 -5.88 -9.67
N VAL A 340 29.99 -6.30 -10.77
CA VAL A 340 30.16 -7.72 -11.11
C VAL A 340 31.40 -8.29 -10.38
N PRO A 341 31.25 -9.28 -9.48
CA PRO A 341 32.39 -9.82 -8.72
C PRO A 341 33.29 -10.66 -9.64
N GLY A 342 34.49 -10.16 -9.96
CA GLY A 342 35.47 -10.93 -10.73
C GLY A 342 36.72 -10.17 -11.20
N HIS A 343 36.65 -8.85 -11.37
CA HIS A 343 37.79 -8.05 -11.85
C HIS A 343 38.53 -7.34 -10.72
N SER A 344 39.84 -7.58 -10.62
CA SER A 344 40.74 -7.00 -9.61
C SER A 344 41.25 -5.63 -10.05
N ASP A 345 40.33 -4.68 -10.19
CA ASP A 345 40.61 -3.27 -10.47
C ASP A 345 39.80 -2.42 -9.48
N GLU A 346 40.37 -1.36 -8.92
CA GLU A 346 39.70 -0.57 -7.85
C GLU A 346 38.40 0.11 -8.35
N GLN A 347 38.25 0.23 -9.67
CA GLN A 347 37.08 0.79 -10.34
C GLN A 347 35.94 -0.21 -10.54
N ALA A 348 36.15 -1.52 -10.30
CA ALA A 348 35.16 -2.57 -10.51
C ALA A 348 34.12 -2.70 -9.37
N GLY A 349 34.31 -1.98 -8.25
CA GLY A 349 33.45 -2.06 -7.06
C GLY A 349 32.24 -1.12 -7.05
N THR A 350 32.14 -0.19 -7.99
CA THR A 350 31.11 0.86 -8.00
C THR A 350 29.88 0.43 -8.80
N CYS A 351 28.68 0.60 -8.25
CA CYS A 351 27.44 0.34 -8.98
C CYS A 351 27.17 1.41 -10.06
N VAL A 352 26.51 1.01 -11.14
CA VAL A 352 26.19 1.91 -12.26
C VAL A 352 24.68 2.17 -12.29
N ILE A 353 24.28 3.44 -12.30
CA ILE A 353 22.88 3.86 -12.37
C ILE A 353 22.64 4.55 -13.72
N THR A 354 21.82 3.95 -14.56
CA THR A 354 21.48 4.48 -15.89
C THR A 354 20.13 5.17 -15.82
N ALA A 355 20.04 6.49 -16.01
CA ALA A 355 18.80 7.27 -15.97
C ALA A 355 18.61 8.08 -17.26
N GLN A 356 17.41 8.56 -17.58
CA GLN A 356 17.15 9.24 -18.86
C GLN A 356 17.21 10.77 -18.78
N GLY A 357 17.11 11.34 -17.57
CA GLY A 357 17.33 12.76 -17.34
C GLY A 357 17.68 13.04 -15.88
N ILE A 358 17.86 14.33 -15.56
CA ILE A 358 18.05 14.83 -14.21
C ILE A 358 17.30 16.15 -14.02
N ALA A 359 16.92 16.47 -12.79
CA ALA A 359 16.49 17.82 -12.41
C ALA A 359 17.26 18.30 -11.19
N ARG A 360 17.39 19.63 -11.07
CA ARG A 360 18.01 20.30 -9.92
C ARG A 360 17.05 20.28 -8.74
N LEU A 361 17.55 19.99 -7.54
CA LEU A 361 16.77 20.07 -6.31
C LEU A 361 16.91 21.45 -5.69
N GLU A 362 15.82 22.22 -5.68
CA GLU A 362 15.74 23.56 -5.08
C GLU A 362 14.76 23.59 -3.90
N GLY A 363 14.96 24.54 -2.98
CA GLY A 363 14.08 24.74 -1.83
C GLY A 363 14.01 23.55 -0.87
N THR A 364 12.84 23.35 -0.26
CA THR A 364 12.59 22.33 0.78
C THR A 364 12.65 20.88 0.27
N ALA A 365 12.63 20.65 -1.06
CA ALA A 365 12.77 19.30 -1.63
C ALA A 365 14.09 18.61 -1.22
N GLN A 366 15.11 19.38 -0.84
CA GLN A 366 16.39 18.86 -0.34
C GLN A 366 16.27 18.11 1.01
N GLU A 367 15.21 18.35 1.79
CA GLU A 367 15.01 17.77 3.13
C GLU A 367 14.77 16.25 3.11
N LEU A 368 14.36 15.69 1.95
CA LEU A 368 14.15 14.26 1.74
C LEU A 368 15.46 13.43 1.70
N TRP A 369 16.61 14.08 1.47
CA TRP A 369 17.92 13.42 1.36
C TRP A 369 18.98 14.06 2.30
N PRO A 370 18.79 14.00 3.64
CA PRO A 370 19.60 14.72 4.61
C PRO A 370 21.06 14.25 4.74
N GLY A 371 21.44 13.17 4.04
CA GLY A 371 22.81 12.66 3.95
C GLY A 371 23.61 13.29 2.81
N LEU A 372 22.96 13.75 1.73
CA LEU A 372 23.64 14.42 0.62
C LEU A 372 24.01 15.86 1.01
N ARG A 373 25.25 16.24 0.71
CA ARG A 373 25.76 17.59 0.93
C ARG A 373 26.66 17.98 -0.23
N PRO A 374 26.43 19.13 -0.88
CA PRO A 374 27.35 19.62 -1.90
C PRO A 374 28.80 19.67 -1.42
N PRO A 375 29.77 19.19 -2.21
CA PRO A 375 31.20 19.25 -1.89
C PRO A 375 31.73 20.70 -1.94
N GLY A 376 31.39 21.44 -0.89
CA GLY A 376 31.59 22.87 -0.71
C GLY A 376 31.03 23.40 0.60
N SER A 377 30.07 22.71 1.24
CA SER A 377 29.48 23.14 2.53
C SER A 377 30.41 23.00 3.75
N ALA A 378 31.70 22.74 3.56
CA ALA A 378 32.69 22.50 4.59
C ALA A 378 33.43 23.79 4.98
N THR A 379 32.79 24.67 5.75
CA THR A 379 33.49 25.80 6.38
C THR A 379 34.58 25.30 7.31
N ALA A 380 35.83 25.70 7.02
CA ALA A 380 37.01 25.01 7.52
C ALA A 380 37.24 25.21 9.03
N LYS A 381 37.11 24.13 9.82
CA LYS A 381 37.73 24.02 11.15
C LYS A 381 39.21 23.62 11.04
N VAL A 382 40.04 24.54 10.51
CA VAL A 382 41.49 24.48 10.69
C VAL A 382 41.85 25.23 11.97
N ALA A 383 42.46 24.54 12.93
CA ALA A 383 42.88 25.15 14.18
C ALA A 383 44.27 25.80 14.03
N ALA A 384 44.36 27.12 14.21
CA ALA A 384 45.63 27.85 14.25
C ALA A 384 45.57 29.04 15.23
N ALA A 385 46.45 29.01 16.23
CA ALA A 385 47.01 30.07 17.09
C ALA A 385 46.17 31.32 17.52
N LEU A 386 46.16 31.54 18.84
CA LEU A 386 45.98 32.82 19.56
C LEU A 386 47.08 33.86 19.19
N PRO A 387 46.95 35.20 19.49
CA PRO A 387 46.29 35.78 20.67
C PRO A 387 45.47 37.09 20.51
N SER A 388 44.90 37.57 21.62
CA SER A 388 44.07 38.78 21.77
C SER A 388 44.88 40.10 21.89
N PRO A 389 44.25 41.28 21.70
CA PRO A 389 43.56 42.01 22.80
C PRO A 389 42.22 42.65 22.36
N ARG A 390 41.36 43.33 23.15
CA ARG A 390 41.03 43.58 24.59
C ARG A 390 40.42 45.00 24.66
N THR A 391 39.36 45.24 25.45
CA THR A 391 38.63 46.55 25.64
C THR A 391 37.76 46.98 24.42
N SER A 392 36.67 47.76 24.51
CA SER A 392 35.98 48.59 25.54
C SER A 392 34.44 48.43 25.36
N ARG A 393 33.48 48.48 26.31
CA ARG A 393 33.12 49.28 27.53
C ARG A 393 31.95 50.29 27.33
N ALA A 394 30.72 49.78 27.52
CA ALA A 394 29.60 50.35 28.32
C ALA A 394 28.73 51.58 27.87
N VAL A 395 27.66 51.82 28.66
CA VAL A 395 26.67 52.95 28.70
C VAL A 395 25.46 52.78 27.73
N ALA A 396 24.27 52.35 28.20
CA ALA A 396 23.13 53.08 28.83
C ALA A 396 22.16 53.74 27.80
N ASP A 397 20.87 54.01 28.05
CA ASP A 397 20.12 54.12 29.32
C ASP A 397 18.64 53.66 29.26
N ARG A 398 18.05 53.64 30.45
CA ARG A 398 16.68 53.35 30.93
C ARG A 398 15.51 54.14 30.30
N ALA A 399 14.32 53.53 30.31
CA ALA A 399 13.09 54.10 30.91
C ALA A 399 11.98 53.03 31.10
N ALA A 400 11.07 53.23 32.06
CA ALA A 400 9.81 52.48 32.27
C ALA A 400 8.74 53.46 32.82
N PRO A 401 7.43 53.09 32.89
CA PRO A 401 6.93 52.50 34.15
C PRO A 401 5.75 51.51 34.00
N SER A 402 5.33 50.93 35.14
CA SER A 402 4.07 50.17 35.34
C SER A 402 3.26 50.77 36.50
N PRO A 403 2.00 50.32 36.70
CA PRO A 403 1.52 49.94 38.03
C PRO A 403 0.72 48.60 38.01
N ALA A 404 1.05 47.59 38.85
CA ALA A 404 0.59 47.36 40.24
C ALA A 404 -0.66 46.44 40.32
N ALA A 405 -0.95 45.64 41.36
CA ALA A 405 -0.36 45.47 42.71
C ALA A 405 -0.45 44.00 43.24
N SER A 406 0.11 43.76 44.43
CA SER A 406 0.32 42.45 45.12
C SER A 406 -0.84 42.11 46.13
N PRO A 407 -0.74 41.24 47.20
CA PRO A 407 0.41 40.64 47.93
C PRO A 407 0.30 39.15 48.41
N VAL A 408 1.33 38.71 49.15
CA VAL A 408 1.46 37.43 49.92
C VAL A 408 1.61 37.77 51.43
N PRO A 409 1.59 36.79 52.38
CA PRO A 409 2.85 36.23 52.97
C PRO A 409 2.69 34.72 53.38
N ASP A 410 3.56 33.99 54.11
CA ASP A 410 4.81 34.25 54.85
C ASP A 410 5.71 32.96 54.96
N SER A 411 6.68 32.91 55.89
CA SER A 411 7.59 31.77 56.22
C SER A 411 8.09 31.90 57.68
N PRO A 412 9.15 31.22 58.22
CA PRO A 412 9.89 29.96 57.91
C PRO A 412 9.68 28.94 59.08
N PRO A 413 10.62 28.21 59.76
CA PRO A 413 12.01 27.76 59.53
C PRO A 413 12.27 26.25 59.82
N ALA A 414 13.51 25.87 60.20
CA ALA A 414 13.95 24.52 60.68
C ALA A 414 14.72 24.64 62.03
N PRO A 415 15.22 23.53 62.68
CA PRO A 415 16.63 23.13 62.46
C PRO A 415 17.04 21.65 62.78
N ALA A 416 18.35 21.36 62.61
CA ALA A 416 19.24 20.46 63.37
C ALA A 416 19.72 19.09 62.79
N SER A 417 21.04 18.86 62.93
CA SER A 417 21.83 17.60 62.74
C SER A 417 22.30 17.07 64.13
N PRO A 418 23.31 16.17 64.35
CA PRO A 418 24.44 15.63 63.54
C PRO A 418 24.33 14.07 63.38
N SER A 419 25.32 13.17 63.16
CA SER A 419 26.80 13.13 63.33
C SER A 419 27.50 12.12 62.40
N GLY A 420 28.84 12.12 62.36
CA GLY A 420 29.71 11.07 61.78
C GLY A 420 30.31 10.12 62.86
N PRO A 421 31.52 9.51 62.69
CA PRO A 421 32.66 9.98 61.85
C PRO A 421 33.46 8.90 61.07
N ALA A 422 34.49 9.39 60.32
CA ALA A 422 35.77 8.77 59.88
C ALA A 422 35.80 7.32 59.33
N ALA A 423 36.29 6.99 58.12
CA ALA A 423 37.40 7.46 57.25
C ALA A 423 38.80 6.83 57.50
N SER A 424 39.38 6.26 56.42
CA SER A 424 40.80 5.96 56.21
C SER A 424 41.05 5.74 54.70
N SER A 425 42.31 5.78 54.25
CA SER A 425 42.68 6.24 52.89
C SER A 425 43.63 5.30 52.12
N THR A 426 43.44 5.19 50.78
CA THR A 426 44.41 5.02 49.63
C THR A 426 45.70 4.16 49.77
N PRO A 427 46.34 3.64 48.68
CA PRO A 427 46.34 4.16 47.30
C PRO A 427 46.22 3.14 46.14
N GLU A 428 46.21 3.71 44.93
CA GLU A 428 46.45 3.07 43.61
C GLU A 428 47.95 2.67 43.44
N PRO A 429 48.35 1.84 42.44
CA PRO A 429 48.64 2.43 41.11
C PRO A 429 48.38 1.52 39.87
N ALA A 430 48.12 2.13 38.72
CA ALA A 430 48.12 1.47 37.40
C ALA A 430 49.53 1.15 36.84
N THR A 431 49.63 0.24 35.84
CA THR A 431 50.35 0.50 34.56
C THR A 431 50.23 -0.59 33.48
N ARG A 432 49.94 -0.13 32.24
CA ARG A 432 50.48 -0.54 30.92
C ARG A 432 50.48 -2.01 30.44
N THR A 433 49.79 -2.21 29.31
CA THR A 433 50.06 -3.22 28.26
C THR A 433 51.49 -3.13 27.71
N PRO A 434 52.02 -4.21 27.12
CA PRO A 434 52.17 -4.19 25.65
C PRO A 434 51.92 -5.52 24.92
N ALA A 435 51.61 -5.39 23.63
CA ALA A 435 51.76 -6.38 22.57
C ALA A 435 52.39 -5.65 21.35
N PRO A 436 52.74 -6.29 20.22
CA PRO A 436 52.68 -7.72 19.88
C PRO A 436 54.02 -8.29 19.32
N GLN A 437 54.07 -9.60 19.08
CA GLN A 437 54.90 -10.19 18.02
C GLN A 437 54.11 -11.25 17.23
N LYS A 438 54.41 -11.36 15.93
CA LYS A 438 53.68 -12.21 14.97
C LYS A 438 54.28 -13.62 14.90
N THR A 439 53.43 -14.64 14.87
CA THR A 439 53.79 -16.01 14.49
C THR A 439 53.94 -16.16 12.96
N PRO A 440 54.90 -16.97 12.47
CA PRO A 440 54.84 -17.55 11.13
C PRO A 440 53.95 -18.80 11.10
N THR A 441 53.41 -19.13 9.93
CA THR A 441 52.50 -20.26 9.69
C THR A 441 53.26 -21.55 9.35
N ALA A 442 52.76 -22.72 9.81
CA ALA A 442 52.53 -23.95 9.02
C ALA A 442 52.54 -25.25 9.86
N HIS A 443 51.37 -25.89 9.90
CA HIS A 443 51.08 -27.33 10.00
C HIS A 443 51.85 -28.31 10.93
N GLN A 444 51.00 -29.01 11.71
CA GLN A 444 50.99 -30.46 11.93
C GLN A 444 52.01 -31.08 12.91
N LYS A 445 51.57 -31.22 14.16
CA LYS A 445 51.88 -32.37 15.04
C LYS A 445 50.64 -32.73 15.87
N GLN A 446 50.55 -34.00 16.31
CA GLN A 446 49.34 -34.53 16.97
C GLN A 446 49.05 -33.83 18.30
N ARG A 447 47.77 -33.73 18.68
CA ARG A 447 47.35 -33.31 20.04
C ARG A 447 48.02 -34.23 21.06
N PRO A 448 48.83 -33.72 22.02
CA PRO A 448 49.29 -34.54 23.14
C PRO A 448 48.10 -34.88 24.03
N SER A 449 47.92 -36.17 24.34
CA SER A 449 46.90 -36.61 25.29
C SER A 449 47.34 -36.27 26.72
N VAL A 450 47.00 -35.05 27.16
CA VAL A 450 47.15 -34.64 28.55
C VAL A 450 46.19 -35.50 29.38
N LYS A 451 46.74 -36.25 30.34
CA LYS A 451 45.94 -37.07 31.26
C LYS A 451 45.23 -36.16 32.26
N LEU A 452 44.06 -35.63 31.86
CA LEU A 452 43.11 -34.96 32.74
C LEU A 452 42.90 -35.79 34.01
N SER A 453 42.91 -35.12 35.16
CA SER A 453 42.55 -35.72 36.45
C SER A 453 41.08 -36.19 36.45
N GLY A 454 40.69 -37.02 37.44
CA GLY A 454 39.30 -37.48 37.57
C GLY A 454 38.31 -36.30 37.61
N ALA A 455 38.57 -35.34 38.50
CA ALA A 455 37.75 -34.14 38.66
C ALA A 455 37.69 -33.26 37.39
N GLU A 456 38.77 -33.16 36.60
CA GLU A 456 38.72 -32.42 35.33
C GLU A 456 37.90 -33.12 34.24
N LYS A 457 37.87 -34.46 34.24
CA LYS A 457 37.00 -35.22 33.33
C LYS A 457 35.53 -35.09 33.72
N GLU A 458 35.24 -35.14 35.02
CA GLU A 458 33.90 -34.91 35.58
C GLU A 458 33.43 -33.47 35.28
N ALA A 459 34.30 -32.46 35.47
CA ALA A 459 33.99 -31.07 35.16
C ALA A 459 33.80 -30.81 33.66
N ARG A 460 34.55 -31.51 32.78
CA ARG A 460 34.32 -31.48 31.32
C ARG A 460 32.96 -32.09 30.97
N ALA A 461 32.66 -33.30 31.46
CA ALA A 461 31.37 -33.95 31.19
C ALA A 461 30.18 -33.12 31.73
N ALA A 462 30.33 -32.46 32.88
CA ALA A 462 29.33 -31.56 33.44
C ALA A 462 29.14 -30.29 32.58
N LEU A 463 30.21 -29.71 32.04
CA LEU A 463 30.11 -28.61 31.08
C LEU A 463 29.40 -29.06 29.80
N ASP A 464 29.86 -30.14 29.18
CA ASP A 464 29.34 -30.61 27.89
C ASP A 464 27.81 -30.90 28.01
N ALA A 465 27.37 -31.51 29.10
CA ALA A 465 25.95 -31.72 29.40
C ALA A 465 25.15 -30.42 29.62
N LEU A 466 25.77 -29.35 30.15
CA LEU A 466 25.14 -28.04 30.30
C LEU A 466 25.12 -27.25 28.97
N LEU A 467 26.06 -27.49 28.06
CA LEU A 467 26.03 -26.93 26.71
C LEU A 467 24.88 -27.54 25.88
N ASP A 468 24.69 -28.86 25.98
CA ASP A 468 23.56 -29.53 25.34
C ASP A 468 22.24 -29.16 26.03
N GLN A 469 22.16 -29.12 27.37
CA GLN A 469 20.97 -28.62 28.08
C GLN A 469 20.65 -27.15 27.71
N SER A 470 21.66 -26.30 27.49
CA SER A 470 21.46 -24.94 27.00
C SER A 470 20.86 -24.90 25.60
N ARG A 471 21.33 -25.76 24.68
CA ARG A 471 20.77 -25.88 23.33
C ARG A 471 19.33 -26.37 23.39
N ASP A 472 19.09 -27.50 24.03
CA ASP A 472 17.77 -28.13 24.16
C ASP A 472 16.76 -27.18 24.82
N ALA A 473 17.16 -26.46 25.87
CA ALA A 473 16.29 -25.50 26.55
C ALA A 473 15.97 -24.26 25.69
N ARG A 474 16.91 -23.81 24.84
CA ARG A 474 16.67 -22.72 23.88
C ARG A 474 15.79 -23.16 22.72
N GLU A 475 15.99 -24.36 22.17
CA GLU A 475 15.17 -24.92 21.08
C GLU A 475 13.75 -25.26 21.55
N ALA A 476 13.59 -25.83 22.75
CA ALA A 476 12.28 -26.09 23.35
C ALA A 476 11.57 -24.81 23.84
N GLY A 477 12.32 -23.75 24.17
CA GLY A 477 11.80 -22.52 24.78
C GLY A 477 11.60 -22.60 26.31
N ASN A 478 12.27 -23.54 26.98
CA ASN A 478 12.09 -23.82 28.40
C ASN A 478 12.88 -22.84 29.29
N TRP A 479 12.18 -21.81 29.79
CA TRP A 479 12.79 -20.70 30.51
C TRP A 479 13.37 -21.02 31.88
N ASP A 480 12.78 -21.96 32.63
CA ASP A 480 13.35 -22.38 33.91
C ASP A 480 14.56 -23.29 33.70
N ALA A 481 14.57 -24.11 32.66
CA ALA A 481 15.77 -24.83 32.25
C ALA A 481 16.90 -23.85 31.82
N VAL A 482 16.61 -22.80 31.04
CA VAL A 482 17.62 -21.78 30.68
C VAL A 482 18.14 -21.03 31.92
N ARG A 483 17.26 -20.55 32.81
CA ARG A 483 17.67 -19.88 34.05
C ARG A 483 18.51 -20.79 34.96
N GLN A 484 18.15 -22.06 35.07
CA GLN A 484 18.85 -23.03 35.91
C GLN A 484 20.19 -23.46 35.29
N THR A 485 20.26 -23.62 33.97
CA THR A 485 21.51 -23.89 33.23
C THR A 485 22.49 -22.73 33.38
N ALA A 486 22.03 -21.48 33.27
CA ALA A 486 22.86 -20.30 33.50
C ALA A 486 23.42 -20.22 34.94
N ARG A 487 22.66 -20.67 35.95
CA ARG A 487 23.15 -20.81 37.33
C ARG A 487 24.23 -21.88 37.46
N TYR A 488 24.06 -23.06 36.83
CA TYR A 488 25.08 -24.10 36.89
C TYR A 488 26.35 -23.75 36.09
N LEU A 489 26.22 -23.08 34.94
CA LEU A 489 27.35 -22.51 34.20
C LEU A 489 28.11 -21.46 35.03
N THR A 490 27.40 -20.62 35.79
CA THR A 490 28.02 -19.71 36.77
C THR A 490 28.82 -20.47 37.83
N MET A 491 28.26 -21.54 38.41
CA MET A 491 28.93 -22.36 39.41
C MET A 491 30.19 -23.08 38.86
N LEU A 492 30.20 -23.48 37.59
CA LEU A 492 31.41 -24.02 36.94
C LEU A 492 32.45 -22.94 36.61
N ARG A 493 32.01 -21.78 36.12
CA ARG A 493 32.87 -20.62 35.79
C ARG A 493 33.66 -20.14 37.01
N ASP A 494 33.00 -20.06 38.16
CA ASP A 494 33.54 -19.44 39.37
C ASP A 494 34.25 -20.43 40.30
N ASN A 495 34.23 -21.74 40.00
CA ASN A 495 34.88 -22.76 40.83
C ASN A 495 36.41 -22.82 40.57
N PRO A 496 37.28 -22.50 41.55
CA PRO A 496 38.72 -22.47 41.34
C PRO A 496 39.36 -23.83 41.07
N THR A 497 38.72 -24.96 41.43
CA THR A 497 39.27 -26.31 41.20
C THR A 497 39.07 -26.84 39.79
N VAL A 498 38.20 -26.21 38.99
CA VAL A 498 37.94 -26.57 37.59
C VAL A 498 39.03 -25.96 36.69
N GLY A 499 39.55 -26.74 35.74
CA GLY A 499 40.61 -26.28 34.82
C GLY A 499 40.20 -25.04 34.00
N ALA A 500 41.11 -24.07 33.86
CA ALA A 500 40.78 -22.72 33.36
C ALA A 500 40.12 -22.67 31.97
N ALA A 501 40.41 -23.64 31.09
CA ALA A 501 39.74 -23.75 29.78
C ALA A 501 38.23 -24.02 29.92
N ILE A 502 37.85 -24.98 30.76
CA ILE A 502 36.45 -25.34 31.04
C ILE A 502 35.69 -24.15 31.63
N ARG A 503 36.34 -23.36 32.51
CA ARG A 503 35.75 -22.13 33.07
C ARG A 503 35.54 -21.03 32.03
N GLY A 504 36.45 -20.91 31.07
CA GLY A 504 36.32 -19.97 29.95
C GLY A 504 35.19 -20.36 28.98
N GLU A 505 35.05 -21.65 28.68
CA GLU A 505 33.94 -22.18 27.87
C GLU A 505 32.59 -22.00 28.60
N ALA A 506 32.53 -22.24 29.91
CA ALA A 506 31.35 -21.98 30.73
C ALA A 506 30.96 -20.49 30.79
N ALA A 507 31.94 -19.58 30.80
CA ALA A 507 31.70 -18.13 30.72
C ALA A 507 31.08 -17.72 29.38
N ALA A 508 31.60 -18.25 28.27
CA ALA A 508 31.14 -17.90 26.93
C ALA A 508 29.65 -18.27 26.72
N GLU A 509 29.22 -19.46 27.16
CA GLU A 509 27.81 -19.86 27.07
C GLU A 509 26.93 -19.08 28.06
N TYR A 510 27.43 -18.77 29.27
CA TYR A 510 26.73 -17.87 30.20
C TYR A 510 26.48 -16.49 29.58
N ASP A 511 27.41 -15.95 28.79
CA ASP A 511 27.28 -14.66 28.09
C ASP A 511 26.38 -14.75 26.83
N VAL A 512 26.16 -15.94 26.26
CA VAL A 512 25.09 -16.19 25.28
C VAL A 512 23.73 -16.10 25.98
N LEU A 513 23.52 -16.89 27.04
CA LEU A 513 22.26 -16.90 27.79
C LEU A 513 21.94 -15.52 28.40
N SER A 514 22.96 -14.80 28.90
CA SER A 514 22.81 -13.47 29.51
C SER A 514 22.53 -12.32 28.53
N ARG A 515 22.65 -12.55 27.22
CA ARG A 515 22.14 -11.63 26.19
C ARG A 515 20.70 -11.98 25.83
N TRP A 516 20.42 -13.26 25.61
CA TRP A 516 19.10 -13.79 25.29
C TRP A 516 18.04 -13.44 26.37
N THR A 517 18.45 -13.34 27.65
CA THR A 517 17.58 -12.85 28.73
C THR A 517 17.32 -11.34 28.70
N LYS A 518 18.31 -10.52 28.33
CA LYS A 518 18.19 -9.05 28.30
C LYS A 518 17.35 -8.57 27.12
N GLU A 519 17.61 -9.09 25.94
CA GLU A 519 16.94 -8.73 24.68
C GLU A 519 15.42 -8.88 24.79
N ARG A 520 14.96 -10.07 25.23
CA ARG A 520 13.56 -10.35 25.56
C ARG A 520 12.95 -9.41 26.60
N THR A 521 13.73 -9.01 27.61
CA THR A 521 13.24 -8.12 28.69
C THR A 521 12.90 -6.73 28.13
N VAL A 522 13.58 -6.29 27.07
CA VAL A 522 13.25 -5.04 26.35
C VAL A 522 11.99 -5.21 25.51
N SER A 523 11.87 -6.28 24.71
CA SER A 523 10.67 -6.56 23.89
C SER A 523 9.38 -6.67 24.72
N GLY A 524 9.40 -7.42 25.83
CA GLY A 524 8.23 -7.53 26.71
C GLY A 524 7.84 -6.18 27.35
N HIS A 525 8.81 -5.33 27.68
CA HIS A 525 8.55 -3.97 28.14
C HIS A 525 7.99 -3.08 27.01
N HIS A 526 8.36 -3.30 25.75
CA HIS A 526 7.85 -2.53 24.62
C HIS A 526 6.38 -2.86 24.34
N LEU A 527 6.00 -4.15 24.27
CA LEU A 527 4.60 -4.55 24.14
C LEU A 527 3.75 -4.04 25.31
N GLY A 528 4.27 -4.10 26.54
CA GLY A 528 3.60 -3.57 27.72
C GLY A 528 3.31 -2.06 27.64
N LEU A 529 4.17 -1.27 26.98
CA LEU A 529 3.92 0.16 26.72
C LEU A 529 2.85 0.36 25.64
N LEU A 530 2.92 -0.38 24.52
CA LEU A 530 1.92 -0.28 23.44
C LEU A 530 0.52 -0.64 23.94
N LEU A 531 0.39 -1.73 24.71
CA LEU A 531 -0.86 -2.13 25.36
C LEU A 531 -1.32 -1.16 26.45
N GLN A 532 -0.43 -0.30 26.98
CA GLN A 532 -0.83 0.78 27.89
C GLN A 532 -1.39 1.97 27.10
N SER A 533 -0.70 2.44 26.06
CA SER A 533 -1.20 3.52 25.17
C SER A 533 -2.54 3.17 24.51
N LEU A 534 -2.75 1.91 24.09
CA LEU A 534 -4.07 1.46 23.62
C LEU A 534 -5.15 1.63 24.69
N ARG A 535 -4.87 1.27 25.95
CA ARG A 535 -5.85 1.39 27.05
C ARG A 535 -6.12 2.83 27.48
N ASP A 536 -5.14 3.71 27.42
CA ASP A 536 -5.27 5.10 27.87
C ASP A 536 -5.89 6.03 26.80
N GLU A 537 -5.59 5.80 25.50
CA GLU A 537 -5.97 6.72 24.41
C GLU A 537 -6.79 6.06 23.28
N GLY A 538 -6.74 4.73 23.14
CA GLY A 538 -7.24 3.99 21.97
C GLY A 538 -8.73 4.14 21.67
N GLU A 539 -9.57 4.46 22.67
CA GLU A 539 -10.99 4.74 22.43
C GLU A 539 -11.22 6.09 21.71
N THR A 540 -10.26 7.01 21.78
CA THR A 540 -10.32 8.36 21.17
C THR A 540 -9.36 8.58 19.99
N LEU A 541 -8.44 7.65 19.73
CA LEU A 541 -7.53 7.75 18.58
C LEU A 541 -8.29 7.69 17.24
N PRO A 542 -7.93 8.54 16.24
CA PRO A 542 -8.39 8.41 14.87
C PRO A 542 -8.02 7.04 14.27
N LEU A 543 -8.83 6.52 13.34
CA LEU A 543 -8.68 5.14 12.84
C LEU A 543 -7.27 4.81 12.33
N ALA A 544 -6.60 5.74 11.65
CA ALA A 544 -5.23 5.54 11.15
C ALA A 544 -4.20 5.42 12.29
N ALA A 545 -4.32 6.23 13.35
CA ALA A 545 -3.43 6.16 14.51
C ALA A 545 -3.69 4.88 15.33
N LEU A 546 -4.96 4.51 15.51
CA LEU A 546 -5.34 3.24 16.14
C LEU A 546 -4.82 2.04 15.35
N ARG A 547 -4.92 2.07 14.01
CA ARG A 547 -4.35 1.04 13.13
C ARG A 547 -2.85 0.86 13.37
N HIS A 548 -2.06 1.93 13.26
CA HIS A 548 -0.61 1.84 13.48
C HIS A 548 -0.25 1.29 14.86
N LEU A 549 -0.92 1.75 15.92
CA LEU A 549 -0.60 1.33 17.29
C LEU A 549 -1.02 -0.14 17.57
N VAL A 550 -2.04 -0.65 16.88
CA VAL A 550 -2.39 -2.08 16.88
C VAL A 550 -1.44 -2.90 16.01
N ASP A 551 -1.07 -2.44 14.81
CA ASP A 551 -0.14 -3.13 13.91
C ASP A 551 1.26 -3.25 14.54
N ASP A 552 1.76 -2.21 15.23
CA ASP A 552 3.00 -2.24 16.00
C ASP A 552 2.92 -3.22 17.19
N ALA A 553 1.76 -3.30 17.85
CA ALA A 553 1.52 -4.24 18.94
C ALA A 553 1.40 -5.69 18.43
N GLU A 554 0.75 -5.94 17.29
CA GLU A 554 0.80 -7.24 16.59
C GLU A 554 2.25 -7.58 16.20
N ALA A 555 3.04 -6.63 15.70
CA ALA A 555 4.42 -6.86 15.29
C ALA A 555 5.41 -7.13 16.45
N GLU A 556 5.19 -6.58 17.65
CA GLU A 556 5.94 -6.99 18.86
C GLU A 556 5.39 -8.30 19.45
N ALA A 557 4.07 -8.54 19.36
CA ALA A 557 3.46 -9.79 19.79
C ALA A 557 3.92 -10.99 18.95
N ASP A 558 4.02 -10.88 17.63
CA ASP A 558 4.56 -11.91 16.73
C ASP A 558 6.05 -12.18 16.99
N ARG A 559 6.81 -11.17 17.45
CA ARG A 559 8.20 -11.34 17.92
C ARG A 559 8.29 -12.05 19.28
N LEU A 560 7.18 -12.17 20.00
CA LEU A 560 7.06 -12.86 21.29
C LEU A 560 6.32 -14.21 21.19
N ASP A 561 5.41 -14.41 20.22
CA ASP A 561 4.69 -15.64 19.84
C ASP A 561 4.39 -16.61 21.01
N ARG A 562 5.35 -17.49 21.32
CA ARG A 562 5.26 -18.55 22.34
C ARG A 562 5.27 -18.06 23.80
N TYR A 563 5.18 -16.75 24.04
CA TYR A 563 5.56 -16.14 25.33
C TYR A 563 4.65 -15.03 25.87
N LEU A 564 3.55 -14.72 25.19
CA LEU A 564 2.54 -13.75 25.65
C LEU A 564 1.77 -14.31 26.85
N THR A 565 1.35 -13.43 27.77
CA THR A 565 0.38 -13.77 28.82
C THR A 565 -1.04 -13.77 28.27
N SER A 566 -1.96 -14.50 28.95
CA SER A 566 -3.38 -14.50 28.59
C SER A 566 -4.00 -13.10 28.59
N ASP A 567 -3.54 -12.22 29.46
CA ASP A 567 -4.05 -10.85 29.59
C ASP A 567 -3.59 -9.97 28.41
N GLU A 568 -2.32 -10.08 28.00
CA GLU A 568 -1.79 -9.41 26.80
C GLU A 568 -2.48 -9.89 25.52
N ILE A 569 -2.71 -11.21 25.38
CA ILE A 569 -3.48 -11.79 24.27
C ILE A 569 -4.92 -11.26 24.25
N THR A 570 -5.55 -11.12 25.43
CA THR A 570 -6.95 -10.69 25.55
C THR A 570 -7.11 -9.19 25.26
N GLU A 571 -6.22 -8.34 25.76
CA GLU A 571 -6.23 -6.90 25.43
C GLU A 571 -5.91 -6.67 23.95
N LEU A 572 -4.89 -7.32 23.38
CA LEU A 572 -4.61 -7.19 21.94
C LEU A 572 -5.79 -7.70 21.09
N GLY A 573 -6.46 -8.78 21.52
CA GLY A 573 -7.71 -9.26 20.95
C GLY A 573 -8.83 -8.22 20.97
N ARG A 574 -9.09 -7.58 22.12
CA ARG A 574 -10.05 -6.48 22.26
C ARG A 574 -9.75 -5.34 21.28
N TRP A 575 -8.48 -4.94 21.16
CA TRP A 575 -8.10 -3.80 20.30
C TRP A 575 -8.14 -4.13 18.82
N ARG A 576 -7.88 -5.39 18.42
CA ARG A 576 -8.18 -5.88 17.07
C ARG A 576 -9.67 -5.86 16.76
N ASP A 577 -10.52 -6.32 17.69
CA ASP A 577 -11.97 -6.37 17.48
C ASP A 577 -12.57 -4.96 17.44
N GLU A 578 -12.07 -4.03 18.26
CA GLU A 578 -12.44 -2.60 18.22
C GLU A 578 -11.94 -1.91 16.94
N LEU A 579 -10.71 -2.21 16.50
CA LEU A 579 -10.18 -1.75 15.21
C LEU A 579 -11.04 -2.27 14.04
N ALA A 580 -11.40 -3.56 14.05
CA ALA A 580 -12.26 -4.18 13.04
C ALA A 580 -13.70 -3.63 13.07
N ARG A 581 -14.19 -3.23 14.25
CA ARG A 581 -15.50 -2.57 14.42
C ARG A 581 -15.49 -1.14 13.86
N ARG A 582 -14.39 -0.39 14.01
CA ARG A 582 -14.22 0.97 13.44
C ARG A 582 -13.87 0.95 11.96
N SER A 583 -13.05 0.00 11.52
CA SER A 583 -12.73 -0.21 10.10
C SER A 583 -13.83 -0.94 9.32
N GLY A 584 -14.90 -1.37 10.00
CA GLY A 584 -16.01 -2.11 9.42
C GLY A 584 -16.70 -1.30 8.32
N ARG A 585 -16.66 -1.84 7.10
CA ARG A 585 -17.11 -1.15 5.89
C ARG A 585 -18.56 -0.69 5.98
N LEU A 586 -18.83 0.53 5.53
CA LEU A 586 -20.21 1.00 5.36
C LEU A 586 -20.90 0.23 4.24
N THR A 587 -22.22 0.04 4.35
CA THR A 587 -23.04 -0.46 3.24
C THR A 587 -23.16 0.62 2.15
N LEU A 588 -23.35 0.21 0.89
CA LEU A 588 -23.55 1.17 -0.22
C LEU A 588 -24.71 2.13 0.09
N ASP A 589 -25.87 1.63 0.54
CA ASP A 589 -27.00 2.42 1.04
C ASP A 589 -26.64 3.46 2.13
N ALA A 590 -25.50 3.36 2.81
CA ALA A 590 -25.02 4.33 3.79
C ALA A 590 -23.99 5.30 3.19
N LEU A 591 -23.13 4.82 2.29
CA LEU A 591 -22.18 5.61 1.52
C LEU A 591 -22.89 6.56 0.55
N GLU A 592 -23.96 6.11 -0.11
CA GLU A 592 -24.83 6.97 -0.94
C GLU A 592 -25.42 8.13 -0.11
N ARG A 593 -26.08 7.84 1.01
CA ARG A 593 -26.64 8.86 1.93
C ARG A 593 -25.59 9.78 2.57
N LEU A 594 -24.33 9.36 2.58
CA LEU A 594 -23.20 10.16 3.04
C LEU A 594 -22.73 11.09 1.90
N GLY A 595 -22.57 10.55 0.70
CA GLY A 595 -22.30 11.29 -0.53
C GLY A 595 -23.36 12.36 -0.86
N ASP A 596 -24.65 12.05 -0.70
CA ASP A 596 -25.75 13.02 -0.84
C ASP A 596 -25.55 14.26 0.05
N ARG A 597 -25.14 14.05 1.31
CA ARG A 597 -24.87 15.13 2.28
C ARG A 597 -23.59 15.88 1.93
N MET A 598 -22.53 15.16 1.57
CA MET A 598 -21.26 15.74 1.15
C MET A 598 -21.44 16.61 -0.11
N ARG A 599 -22.24 16.16 -1.08
CA ARG A 599 -22.62 16.93 -2.26
C ARG A 599 -23.32 18.23 -1.88
N LEU A 600 -24.33 18.19 -1.01
CA LEU A 600 -25.05 19.39 -0.57
C LEU A 600 -24.12 20.44 0.05
N VAL A 601 -23.13 20.02 0.83
CA VAL A 601 -22.09 20.92 1.38
C VAL A 601 -21.18 21.44 0.27
N LEU A 602 -20.61 20.56 -0.57
CA LEU A 602 -19.71 20.94 -1.67
C LEU A 602 -20.36 21.88 -2.68
N GLU A 603 -21.62 21.69 -3.04
CA GLU A 603 -22.37 22.62 -3.90
C GLU A 603 -22.58 23.99 -3.22
N SER A 604 -22.65 24.06 -1.89
CA SER A 604 -22.74 25.35 -1.19
C SER A 604 -21.41 26.13 -1.27
N TYR A 605 -20.29 25.42 -1.14
CA TYR A 605 -18.94 25.93 -1.33
C TYR A 605 -18.67 26.34 -2.79
N ALA A 606 -19.16 25.56 -3.76
CA ALA A 606 -19.10 25.88 -5.19
C ALA A 606 -19.81 27.20 -5.53
N ARG A 607 -21.05 27.38 -5.03
CA ARG A 607 -21.82 28.63 -5.19
C ARG A 607 -21.21 29.83 -4.46
N ALA A 608 -20.42 29.59 -3.41
CA ALA A 608 -19.69 30.62 -2.68
C ALA A 608 -18.33 30.99 -3.34
N GLY A 609 -17.85 30.21 -4.32
CA GLY A 609 -16.55 30.42 -4.96
C GLY A 609 -15.36 30.08 -4.05
N SER A 610 -15.50 29.06 -3.20
CA SER A 610 -14.55 28.71 -2.14
C SER A 610 -14.33 27.20 -2.01
N THR A 611 -13.12 26.79 -1.61
CA THR A 611 -12.78 25.41 -1.25
C THR A 611 -13.06 25.12 0.23
N VAL A 612 -13.12 23.84 0.59
CA VAL A 612 -13.36 23.34 1.96
C VAL A 612 -12.24 22.40 2.41
N ALA A 613 -11.62 22.67 3.55
CA ALA A 613 -10.65 21.73 4.14
C ALA A 613 -11.37 20.45 4.61
N TRP A 614 -10.72 19.29 4.46
CA TRP A 614 -11.28 18.00 4.88
C TRP A 614 -11.76 18.02 6.34
N ALA A 615 -11.06 18.72 7.25
CA ALA A 615 -11.52 18.95 8.62
C ALA A 615 -12.91 19.60 8.73
N ALA A 616 -13.17 20.64 7.94
CA ALA A 616 -14.44 21.37 7.95
C ALA A 616 -15.56 20.52 7.33
N LEU A 617 -15.32 19.89 6.18
CA LEU A 617 -16.30 19.02 5.52
C LEU A 617 -16.75 17.87 6.43
N CYS A 618 -15.81 17.21 7.13
CA CYS A 618 -16.14 16.19 8.14
C CYS A 618 -17.05 16.72 9.25
N THR A 619 -16.86 17.97 9.65
CA THR A 619 -17.60 18.61 10.76
C THR A 619 -19.01 19.02 10.32
N GLU A 620 -19.16 19.56 9.11
CA GLU A 620 -20.44 20.04 8.57
C GLU A 620 -21.37 18.92 8.11
N VAL A 621 -20.82 17.83 7.59
CA VAL A 621 -21.59 16.65 7.14
C VAL A 621 -22.20 15.87 8.32
N GLY A 622 -21.63 16.03 9.52
CA GLY A 622 -22.29 15.65 10.78
C GLY A 622 -22.32 14.15 11.07
N GLU A 623 -21.20 13.46 10.89
CA GLU A 623 -21.03 12.05 11.28
C GLU A 623 -19.53 11.74 11.51
N SER A 624 -19.20 10.52 11.94
CA SER A 624 -17.81 10.06 12.20
C SER A 624 -16.97 9.87 10.91
N LEU A 625 -17.01 10.82 9.98
CA LEU A 625 -16.39 10.74 8.64
C LEU A 625 -14.88 10.46 8.72
N ARG A 626 -14.18 11.08 9.68
CA ARG A 626 -12.74 10.88 9.93
C ARG A 626 -12.39 9.49 10.49
N ASP A 627 -13.37 8.80 11.07
CA ASP A 627 -13.20 7.50 11.72
C ASP A 627 -13.56 6.33 10.79
N LEU A 628 -14.13 6.61 9.61
CA LEU A 628 -14.40 5.63 8.56
C LEU A 628 -13.11 5.07 7.96
N HIS A 629 -13.20 3.89 7.34
CA HIS A 629 -12.13 3.34 6.52
C HIS A 629 -11.69 4.35 5.44
N PRO A 630 -10.39 4.56 5.14
CA PRO A 630 -9.97 5.54 4.14
C PRO A 630 -10.60 5.34 2.75
N GLU A 631 -10.74 4.09 2.30
CA GLU A 631 -11.49 3.77 1.07
C GLU A 631 -12.97 4.21 1.12
N ASP A 632 -13.58 4.19 2.32
CA ASP A 632 -14.98 4.61 2.52
C ASP A 632 -15.11 6.14 2.69
N GLN A 633 -14.03 6.83 3.07
CA GLN A 633 -13.91 8.29 3.01
C GLN A 633 -13.82 8.79 1.55
N VAL A 634 -12.98 8.11 0.74
CA VAL A 634 -12.87 8.35 -0.71
C VAL A 634 -14.19 8.02 -1.41
N GLU A 635 -14.78 6.87 -1.10
CA GLU A 635 -16.09 6.46 -1.61
C GLU A 635 -17.19 7.49 -1.34
N ALA A 636 -17.25 8.05 -0.14
CA ALA A 636 -18.28 9.03 0.18
C ALA A 636 -18.17 10.29 -0.69
N LEU A 637 -16.96 10.64 -1.14
CA LEU A 637 -16.75 11.68 -2.18
C LEU A 637 -17.13 11.17 -3.58
N VAL A 638 -16.78 9.94 -3.96
CA VAL A 638 -17.19 9.32 -5.24
C VAL A 638 -18.72 9.28 -5.36
N GLN A 639 -19.43 8.90 -4.29
CA GLN A 639 -20.89 8.88 -4.23
C GLN A 639 -21.52 10.28 -4.17
N ALA A 640 -20.74 11.34 -3.87
CA ALA A 640 -21.19 12.73 -4.06
C ALA A 640 -21.19 13.13 -5.56
N GLU A 641 -20.40 12.46 -6.41
CA GLU A 641 -20.29 12.75 -7.85
C GLU A 641 -21.26 11.98 -8.75
N ARG A 642 -22.12 11.11 -8.22
CA ARG A 642 -23.08 10.30 -9.03
C ARG A 642 -23.93 11.12 -10.00
N ALA A 643 -24.19 12.38 -9.65
CA ALA A 643 -25.00 13.34 -10.41
C ALA A 643 -24.14 14.45 -11.06
N THR A 644 -22.82 14.28 -11.13
CA THR A 644 -21.89 15.15 -11.87
C THR A 644 -21.58 14.47 -13.22
N ALA A 645 -21.74 15.17 -14.33
CA ALA A 645 -21.56 14.55 -15.66
C ALA A 645 -20.10 14.17 -15.95
N GLU A 646 -19.87 13.23 -16.88
CA GLU A 646 -18.51 12.78 -17.28
C GLU A 646 -17.63 13.93 -17.80
N ASP A 647 -18.24 14.96 -18.39
CA ASP A 647 -17.61 16.18 -18.92
C ASP A 647 -17.57 17.37 -17.95
N GLU A 648 -18.24 17.29 -16.79
CA GLU A 648 -18.18 18.31 -15.73
C GLU A 648 -17.08 17.98 -14.71
N PRO A 649 -16.33 18.97 -14.16
CA PRO A 649 -15.35 18.73 -13.10
C PRO A 649 -16.02 18.21 -11.81
N PRO A 650 -15.38 17.28 -11.06
CA PRO A 650 -15.95 16.69 -9.85
C PRO A 650 -15.97 17.70 -8.69
N LEU A 651 -17.11 17.86 -8.01
CA LEU A 651 -17.31 18.79 -6.88
C LEU A 651 -16.28 18.61 -5.75
N SER A 652 -15.83 17.38 -5.54
CA SER A 652 -14.77 16.96 -4.62
C SER A 652 -13.38 17.53 -4.93
N ALA A 653 -13.17 18.14 -6.10
CA ALA A 653 -12.03 19.03 -6.35
C ALA A 653 -12.00 20.21 -5.37
N LEU A 654 -13.14 20.63 -4.81
CA LEU A 654 -13.20 21.68 -3.79
C LEU A 654 -12.64 21.24 -2.42
N VAL A 655 -12.32 19.96 -2.23
CA VAL A 655 -11.74 19.45 -0.97
C VAL A 655 -10.24 19.70 -0.93
N THR A 656 -9.78 20.37 0.13
CA THR A 656 -8.35 20.60 0.40
C THR A 656 -7.83 19.84 1.61
N ASP A 657 -6.51 19.76 1.74
CA ASP A 657 -5.86 19.56 3.03
C ASP A 657 -6.07 20.79 3.96
N ASP A 658 -5.58 20.67 5.19
CA ASP A 658 -5.69 21.75 6.20
C ASP A 658 -4.77 22.96 5.86
N ASP A 659 -3.83 22.81 4.91
CA ASP A 659 -2.96 23.86 4.35
C ASP A 659 -3.58 24.53 3.09
N SER A 660 -4.83 24.21 2.75
CA SER A 660 -5.56 24.69 1.55
C SER A 660 -4.98 24.26 0.19
N ARG A 661 -4.26 23.12 0.13
CA ARG A 661 -3.79 22.47 -1.11
C ARG A 661 -4.72 21.33 -1.53
N MET A 662 -4.59 20.86 -2.77
CA MET A 662 -5.25 19.65 -3.30
C MET A 662 -5.23 18.49 -2.30
N HIS A 663 -6.40 17.97 -1.90
CA HIS A 663 -6.46 16.85 -0.97
C HIS A 663 -5.93 15.54 -1.63
N PRO A 664 -5.17 14.68 -0.93
CA PRO A 664 -4.64 13.42 -1.49
C PRO A 664 -5.69 12.42 -2.01
N PHE A 665 -6.97 12.63 -1.71
CA PHE A 665 -8.08 11.84 -2.28
C PHE A 665 -8.42 12.24 -3.72
N TYR A 666 -8.14 13.47 -4.17
CA TYR A 666 -8.51 13.94 -5.51
C TYR A 666 -8.09 13.00 -6.66
N PRO A 667 -6.81 12.54 -6.79
CA PRO A 667 -6.45 11.56 -7.83
C PRO A 667 -7.13 10.20 -7.66
N GLN A 668 -7.42 9.77 -6.42
CA GLN A 668 -8.12 8.51 -6.16
C GLN A 668 -9.60 8.60 -6.58
N ILE A 669 -10.24 9.76 -6.37
CA ILE A 669 -11.62 10.01 -6.80
C ILE A 669 -11.70 10.07 -8.32
N LEU A 670 -10.72 10.68 -9.00
CA LEU A 670 -10.62 10.61 -10.45
C LEU A 670 -10.49 9.16 -10.95
N ASP A 671 -9.64 8.33 -10.33
CA ASP A 671 -9.53 6.88 -10.64
C ASP A 671 -10.87 6.15 -10.47
N TYR A 672 -11.54 6.32 -9.32
CA TYR A 672 -12.83 5.66 -9.06
C TYR A 672 -13.98 6.13 -9.97
N LEU A 673 -13.89 7.33 -10.54
CA LEU A 673 -14.83 7.84 -11.54
C LEU A 673 -14.40 7.52 -12.98
N ASP A 674 -13.36 6.70 -13.17
CA ASP A 674 -12.73 6.36 -14.45
C ASP A 674 -12.31 7.60 -15.29
N ARG A 675 -12.02 8.72 -14.62
CA ARG A 675 -11.63 10.00 -15.21
C ARG A 675 -10.12 10.05 -15.48
N PRO A 676 -9.67 10.75 -16.53
CA PRO A 676 -8.25 10.83 -16.86
C PRO A 676 -7.46 11.61 -15.79
N VAL A 677 -6.50 10.93 -15.17
CA VAL A 677 -5.56 11.50 -14.21
C VAL A 677 -4.31 11.98 -14.96
N HIS A 678 -4.01 13.27 -14.94
CA HIS A 678 -2.75 13.75 -15.52
C HIS A 678 -1.54 13.22 -14.73
N VAL A 679 -0.43 12.99 -15.43
CA VAL A 679 0.86 12.61 -14.83
C VAL A 679 1.18 13.55 -13.67
N GLU A 680 1.73 13.02 -12.58
CA GLU A 680 1.82 13.66 -11.24
C GLU A 680 2.22 15.15 -11.24
N ALA A 681 3.17 15.56 -12.10
CA ALA A 681 3.60 16.96 -12.23
C ALA A 681 2.53 17.93 -12.79
N GLY A 682 1.54 17.42 -13.53
CA GLY A 682 0.40 18.17 -14.06
C GLY A 682 -0.87 18.07 -13.20
N LEU A 683 -0.93 17.14 -12.25
CA LEU A 683 -2.11 16.91 -11.40
C LEU A 683 -2.55 18.16 -10.60
N PRO A 684 -1.64 18.98 -10.00
CA PRO A 684 -2.04 20.23 -9.33
C PRO A 684 -2.62 21.28 -10.29
N ALA A 685 -2.23 21.24 -11.58
CA ALA A 685 -2.77 22.14 -12.60
C ALA A 685 -4.15 21.67 -13.10
N GLN A 686 -4.37 20.36 -13.22
CA GLN A 686 -5.70 19.78 -13.46
C GLN A 686 -6.66 20.18 -12.32
N TRP A 687 -6.27 19.92 -11.07
CA TRP A 687 -7.04 20.33 -9.89
C TRP A 687 -7.36 21.83 -9.88
N SER A 688 -6.37 22.68 -10.16
CA SER A 688 -6.55 24.13 -10.21
C SER A 688 -7.52 24.58 -11.32
N ALA A 689 -7.62 23.83 -12.42
CA ALA A 689 -8.56 24.10 -13.50
C ALA A 689 -9.98 23.64 -13.13
N ASP A 690 -10.13 22.43 -12.58
CA ASP A 690 -11.42 21.89 -12.11
C ASP A 690 -12.08 22.82 -11.08
N VAL A 691 -11.32 23.31 -10.09
CA VAL A 691 -11.81 24.26 -9.08
C VAL A 691 -12.26 25.58 -9.71
N GLN A 692 -11.50 26.12 -10.68
CA GLN A 692 -11.87 27.36 -11.38
C GLN A 692 -13.13 27.17 -12.23
N GLU A 693 -13.28 26.03 -12.90
CA GLU A 693 -14.43 25.73 -13.74
C GLU A 693 -15.69 25.48 -12.90
N LEU A 694 -15.58 24.79 -11.75
CA LEU A 694 -16.66 24.69 -10.77
C LEU A 694 -17.13 26.07 -10.29
N HIS A 695 -16.21 26.95 -9.88
CA HIS A 695 -16.56 28.31 -9.49
C HIS A 695 -17.23 29.09 -10.65
N ARG A 696 -16.80 28.85 -11.90
CA ARG A 696 -17.42 29.46 -13.10
C ARG A 696 -18.84 28.92 -13.39
N MET A 697 -19.08 27.64 -13.16
CA MET A 697 -20.38 26.98 -13.37
C MET A 697 -21.40 27.33 -12.29
N TRP A 698 -20.98 27.40 -11.03
CA TRP A 698 -21.87 27.56 -9.87
C TRP A 698 -22.02 29.01 -9.38
N SER A 699 -21.24 29.96 -9.92
CA SER A 699 -21.40 31.39 -9.62
C SER A 699 -22.77 31.93 -10.07
N PRO A 700 -23.50 32.68 -9.22
CA PRO A 700 -24.79 33.27 -9.59
C PRO A 700 -24.63 34.33 -10.70
N HIS A 701 -25.57 34.31 -11.65
CA HIS A 701 -25.73 35.30 -12.73
C HIS A 701 -26.55 36.52 -12.27
#